data_AF-A0A0D0L595-F1
#
_entry.id   AF-A0A0D0L595-F1
#
_cell.length_a   1.000
_cell.length_b   1.000
_cell.length_c   1.000
_cell.angle_alpha   90.00
_cell.angle_beta   90.00
_cell.angle_gamma   90.00
#
_symmetry.space_group_name_H-M   'P 1'
#
loop_
_entity.id
_entity.type
_entity.pdbx_description
1 polymer ?
#
loop_
_entity_poly.entity_id
_entity_poly.type
_entity_poly.pdbx_seq_one_letter_code
_entity_poly.pdbx_strand_id
1 'polypeptide(L)'
;MRYRLLLSVCLALISPLAVAQSVSYTRDIQPIFTQNCVACHACYDAPCQLNLGSGEGVERGASKATVYDGTRTKTQATTRLFMDAHGEPAWRRKDFHSVLEQQGGQAALMARMLELGHATPLPANSKLPKDLAIGIDRENQCPLPGEFEAFAAKNPMAGMPFAVTGLTAQDYQTVQRWLEQGAPLDEQALQPSAGEARQIAEWERFLNAPGDEQGLVSRWLYEHLFLAHLHFKGGEPGHFFQLVRSRTPSGQPVDIIATRRPNDDPGTTVHYRLMPIQGVIVHKTHITYPLSAEKLARVKSLFFGSDWQVGVVPGYGVQRRSNPFETFEAIPAQARYQFMLDNAEYFVRTFIRGPVCRGQIATDVIRDNFWVVFQDPQHDLYITDPAYRGETTPLLSMPGQLDQIGDLLGLWRAYRNKRNDYEALRTSGYAEAPAPDWSHIWRGNDNALLSIFRQHDSASVRKGLVGEIPQTLWWMDYPLLERTYYQLVVNFDVFGNVSHQAQTRLYFDLIRNGAEQNFLRLMPADARSGLFGDWYQKSGKLKAWMDYYPLDRKTPSGLPLSGEDPKRQFAEQLLQRFAALNARPDPINRCTGQHCHRDGLPADLQQAEQALSRLASRPASQLKVIHQLPEATVLRVEAGNGRREVYSLLRNRAHSNVAFMLGEDLRYQPRLDTLTLYPEVMTSYPNFMFSVQASQVADFVDALEQVDNSASFDKMVERWGIRRTHPQFWRYFHDLSAHIREHDPVEAGVLDMNRYENL
;
A
#
# COMPACT_ATOMS: atom_id res chain seq x y z
N MET A 1 11.07 -37.77 69.99
CA MET A 1 12.00 -36.81 69.33
C MET A 1 12.52 -37.24 67.95
N ARG A 2 12.45 -38.52 67.53
CA ARG A 2 13.00 -38.96 66.22
C ARG A 2 12.05 -38.85 65.00
N TYR A 3 10.73 -38.73 65.21
CA TYR A 3 9.76 -38.61 64.11
C TYR A 3 9.53 -37.18 63.59
N ARG A 4 9.90 -36.15 64.36
CA ARG A 4 9.79 -34.74 63.91
C ARG A 4 10.97 -34.29 63.04
N LEU A 5 12.12 -34.96 63.10
CA LEU A 5 13.29 -34.61 62.28
C LEU A 5 13.17 -35.18 60.84
N LEU A 6 12.56 -36.35 60.68
CA LEU A 6 12.36 -36.99 59.38
C LEU A 6 11.29 -36.30 58.51
N LEU A 7 10.24 -35.74 59.13
CA LEU A 7 9.25 -34.95 58.39
C LEU A 7 9.84 -33.63 57.86
N SER A 8 10.72 -32.97 58.62
CA SER A 8 11.35 -31.72 58.19
C SER A 8 12.38 -31.93 57.06
N VAL A 9 13.03 -33.09 56.99
CA VAL A 9 13.95 -33.44 55.89
C VAL A 9 13.19 -33.85 54.63
N CYS A 10 12.03 -34.52 54.75
CA CYS A 10 11.18 -34.82 53.60
C CYS A 10 10.43 -33.59 53.04
N LEU A 11 10.06 -32.61 53.89
CA LEU A 11 9.47 -31.34 53.42
C LEU A 11 10.51 -30.39 52.79
N ALA A 12 11.79 -30.53 53.12
CA ALA A 12 12.88 -29.79 52.44
C ALA A 12 13.24 -30.38 51.07
N LEU A 13 12.88 -31.64 50.79
CA LEU A 13 13.12 -32.34 49.52
C LEU A 13 11.95 -32.28 48.53
N ILE A 14 10.83 -31.63 48.91
CA ILE A 14 9.69 -31.35 48.03
C ILE A 14 9.45 -29.83 47.97
N SER A 15 10.53 -29.05 47.98
CA SER A 15 10.44 -27.76 47.27
C SER A 15 10.38 -28.13 45.79
N PRO A 16 9.26 -27.91 45.06
CA PRO A 16 9.44 -27.74 43.65
C PRO A 16 10.38 -26.54 43.57
N LEU A 17 11.59 -26.75 43.05
CA LEU A 17 12.21 -25.70 42.27
C LEU A 17 11.09 -25.25 41.34
N ALA A 18 10.45 -24.13 41.66
CA ALA A 18 9.62 -23.42 40.72
C ALA A 18 10.60 -22.99 39.64
N VAL A 19 10.93 -23.92 38.74
CA VAL A 19 11.63 -23.63 37.50
C VAL A 19 10.73 -22.59 36.87
N ALA A 20 11.16 -21.33 36.91
CA ALA A 20 10.45 -20.25 36.27
C ALA A 20 10.19 -20.72 34.84
N GLN A 21 8.92 -20.88 34.50
CA GLN A 21 8.51 -21.45 33.23
C GLN A 21 9.21 -20.67 32.11
N SER A 22 9.87 -21.38 31.19
CA SER A 22 10.59 -20.74 30.10
C SER A 22 9.60 -19.94 29.23
N VAL A 23 9.95 -18.68 28.96
CA VAL A 23 9.13 -17.80 28.14
C VAL A 23 9.30 -18.22 26.68
N SER A 24 8.19 -18.49 26.00
CA SER A 24 8.17 -18.90 24.60
C SER A 24 8.08 -17.66 23.70
N TYR A 25 8.94 -17.57 22.68
CA TYR A 25 8.86 -16.47 21.72
C TYR A 25 7.51 -16.47 21.01
N THR A 26 7.12 -17.61 20.46
CA THR A 26 5.91 -17.74 19.62
C THR A 26 4.63 -17.53 20.43
N ARG A 27 4.56 -18.11 21.64
CA ARG A 27 3.35 -18.07 22.47
C ARG A 27 3.23 -16.77 23.27
N ASP A 28 4.33 -16.25 23.82
CA ASP A 28 4.28 -15.17 24.80
C ASP A 28 4.78 -13.84 24.23
N ILE A 29 5.83 -13.84 23.39
CA ILE A 29 6.51 -12.61 22.94
C ILE A 29 5.97 -12.06 21.62
N GLN A 30 5.79 -12.90 20.60
CA GLN A 30 5.25 -12.47 19.30
C GLN A 30 3.88 -11.80 19.44
N PRO A 31 2.94 -12.27 20.30
CA PRO A 31 1.69 -11.53 20.54
C PRO A 31 1.91 -10.14 21.15
N ILE A 32 2.82 -10.00 22.12
CA ILE A 32 3.17 -8.69 22.71
C ILE A 32 3.76 -7.76 21.66
N PHE A 33 4.68 -8.27 20.83
CA PHE A 33 5.27 -7.51 19.73
C PHE A 33 4.24 -7.12 18.67
N THR A 34 3.34 -8.03 18.31
CA THR A 34 2.23 -7.76 17.37
C THR A 34 1.35 -6.63 17.89
N GLN A 35 1.05 -6.66 19.20
CA GLN A 35 0.18 -5.70 19.85
C GLN A 35 0.83 -4.32 20.04
N ASN A 36 2.13 -4.23 20.31
CA ASN A 36 2.73 -2.96 20.76
C ASN A 36 3.92 -2.47 19.92
N CYS A 37 4.45 -3.29 19.01
CA CYS A 37 5.71 -3.02 18.33
C CYS A 37 5.59 -3.08 16.80
N VAL A 38 4.92 -4.10 16.24
CA VAL A 38 4.82 -4.36 14.79
C VAL A 38 4.18 -3.21 14.02
N ALA A 39 3.25 -2.47 14.64
CA ALA A 39 2.64 -1.28 14.05
C ALA A 39 3.66 -0.19 13.66
N CYS A 40 4.85 -0.19 14.27
CA CYS A 40 5.98 0.68 13.88
C CYS A 40 7.14 -0.10 13.25
N HIS A 41 7.42 -1.30 13.76
CA HIS A 41 8.60 -2.12 13.45
C HIS A 41 8.30 -3.22 12.44
N ALA A 42 7.89 -2.85 11.23
CA ALA A 42 7.65 -3.78 10.13
C ALA A 42 7.98 -3.19 8.75
N CYS A 43 8.33 -4.08 7.81
CA CYS A 43 8.69 -3.76 6.42
C CYS A 43 9.88 -2.80 6.32
N TYR A 44 10.04 -2.14 5.17
CA TYR A 44 11.08 -1.12 4.95
C TYR A 44 10.85 0.19 5.72
N ASP A 45 9.67 0.35 6.33
CA ASP A 45 9.32 1.52 7.15
C ASP A 45 9.80 1.40 8.61
N ALA A 46 10.23 0.21 9.01
CA ALA A 46 10.78 -0.03 10.34
C ALA A 46 11.96 0.90 10.67
N PRO A 47 11.89 1.69 11.76
CA PRO A 47 13.02 2.44 12.26
C PRO A 47 14.24 1.54 12.45
N CYS A 48 15.41 2.01 12.01
CA CYS A 48 16.67 1.25 12.06
C CYS A 48 16.60 -0.12 11.37
N GLN A 49 15.67 -0.32 10.42
CA GLN A 49 15.35 -1.62 9.81
C GLN A 49 15.00 -2.73 10.81
N LEU A 50 14.70 -2.41 12.08
CA LEU A 50 14.37 -3.38 13.11
C LEU A 50 12.95 -3.89 12.89
N ASN A 51 12.80 -5.12 12.38
CA ASN A 51 11.51 -5.72 12.10
C ASN A 51 11.18 -6.74 13.20
N LEU A 52 10.04 -6.54 13.89
CA LEU A 52 9.61 -7.37 15.03
C LEU A 52 8.42 -8.27 14.68
N GLY A 53 8.14 -8.45 13.39
CA GLY A 53 7.05 -9.27 12.88
C GLY A 53 7.36 -10.76 12.79
N SER A 54 8.59 -11.19 13.04
CA SER A 54 9.01 -12.60 13.01
C SER A 54 10.29 -12.82 13.81
N GLY A 55 10.56 -14.05 14.23
CA GLY A 55 11.78 -14.42 14.94
C GLY A 55 13.05 -14.10 14.14
N GLU A 56 13.08 -14.40 12.84
CA GLU A 56 14.22 -14.02 11.97
C GLU A 56 14.40 -12.49 11.90
N GLY A 57 13.31 -11.73 11.92
CA GLY A 57 13.35 -10.26 11.97
C GLY A 57 14.00 -9.74 13.24
N VAL A 58 13.64 -10.32 14.39
CA VAL A 58 14.22 -9.96 15.69
C VAL A 58 15.68 -10.39 15.79
N GLU A 59 16.03 -11.60 15.34
CA GLU A 59 17.40 -12.13 15.33
C GLU A 59 18.34 -11.29 14.45
N ARG A 60 17.85 -10.89 13.27
CA ARG A 60 18.55 -9.97 12.37
C ARG A 60 18.99 -8.72 13.12
N GLY A 61 18.12 -8.15 13.95
CA GLY A 61 18.39 -6.95 14.73
C GLY A 61 18.26 -5.67 13.91
N ALA A 62 19.07 -4.67 14.26
CA ALA A 62 18.94 -3.31 13.73
C ALA A 62 20.14 -2.92 12.84
N SER A 63 19.94 -1.90 12.00
CA SER A 63 20.95 -1.32 11.12
C SER A 63 20.82 0.20 11.10
N LYS A 64 21.96 0.89 11.03
CA LYS A 64 22.01 2.36 10.83
C LYS A 64 21.67 2.75 9.38
N ALA A 65 21.66 1.80 8.43
CA ALA A 65 21.35 2.09 7.04
C ALA A 65 19.86 2.36 6.84
N THR A 66 19.53 3.45 6.15
CA THR A 66 18.15 3.80 5.77
C THR A 66 17.79 3.15 4.44
N VAL A 67 16.63 2.50 4.35
CA VAL A 67 16.14 1.92 3.09
C VAL A 67 15.59 3.01 2.16
N TYR A 68 14.66 3.82 2.67
CA TYR A 68 14.11 4.96 1.94
C TYR A 68 15.00 6.20 2.11
N ASP A 69 15.96 6.35 1.20
CA ASP A 69 16.86 7.49 1.15
C ASP A 69 16.86 8.08 -0.27
N GLY A 70 16.14 9.20 -0.43
CA GLY A 70 16.04 9.94 -1.69
C GLY A 70 17.31 10.73 -2.06
N THR A 71 18.31 10.79 -1.17
CA THR A 71 19.57 11.53 -1.39
C THR A 71 20.72 10.63 -1.83
N ARG A 72 20.51 9.31 -1.80
CA ARG A 72 21.56 8.31 -2.05
C ARG A 72 22.13 8.43 -3.46
N THR A 73 23.45 8.56 -3.56
CA THR A 73 24.17 8.66 -4.85
C THR A 73 24.56 7.30 -5.44
N LYS A 74 24.67 6.26 -4.62
CA LYS A 74 25.03 4.90 -5.04
C LYS A 74 23.97 3.90 -4.60
N THR A 75 23.76 2.88 -5.40
CA THR A 75 22.85 1.77 -5.13
C THR A 75 23.27 1.02 -3.85
N GLN A 76 22.32 0.74 -2.95
CA GLN A 76 22.55 -0.02 -1.71
C GLN A 76 22.33 -1.53 -1.91
N ALA A 77 23.03 -2.36 -1.14
CA ALA A 77 22.75 -3.80 -1.06
C ALA A 77 21.35 -4.09 -0.50
N THR A 78 20.69 -5.13 -1.02
CA THR A 78 19.35 -5.55 -0.59
C THR A 78 19.40 -6.27 0.77
N THR A 79 18.35 -6.05 1.57
CA THR A 79 18.21 -6.53 2.96
C THR A 79 16.80 -7.09 3.27
N ARG A 80 16.16 -7.72 2.29
CA ARG A 80 14.86 -8.43 2.41
C ARG A 80 15.00 -9.63 3.34
N LEU A 81 14.15 -9.68 4.37
CA LEU A 81 14.03 -10.85 5.25
C LEU A 81 13.62 -12.08 4.45
N PHE A 82 14.10 -13.25 4.86
CA PHE A 82 13.81 -14.53 4.22
C PHE A 82 14.29 -14.66 2.76
N MET A 83 15.11 -13.73 2.26
CA MET A 83 15.60 -13.73 0.87
C MET A 83 17.09 -13.41 0.76
N ASP A 84 17.54 -12.30 1.36
CA ASP A 84 18.89 -11.77 1.10
C ASP A 84 19.97 -12.32 2.07
N ALA A 85 19.57 -12.91 3.20
CA ALA A 85 20.42 -13.59 4.16
C ALA A 85 19.55 -14.44 5.12
N HIS A 86 20.14 -15.44 5.75
CA HIS A 86 19.49 -16.30 6.75
C HIS A 86 20.41 -16.57 7.93
N GLY A 87 19.83 -16.54 9.13
CA GLY A 87 20.53 -16.74 10.39
C GLY A 87 21.41 -15.55 10.80
N GLU A 88 21.60 -15.41 12.11
CA GLU A 88 22.37 -14.33 12.73
C GLU A 88 23.71 -14.04 12.02
N PRO A 89 24.64 -15.01 11.79
CA PRO A 89 25.97 -14.68 11.27
C PRO A 89 25.93 -14.04 9.88
N ALA A 90 24.93 -14.37 9.06
CA ALA A 90 24.77 -13.77 7.74
C ALA A 90 24.29 -12.31 7.82
N TRP A 91 23.42 -12.00 8.79
CA TRP A 91 22.98 -10.63 9.03
C TRP A 91 24.08 -9.74 9.63
N ARG A 92 24.92 -10.28 10.53
CA ARG A 92 26.10 -9.56 11.05
C ARG A 92 27.07 -9.15 9.93
N ARG A 93 27.25 -10.00 8.90
CA ARG A 93 28.04 -9.67 7.69
C ARG A 93 27.43 -8.59 6.80
N LYS A 94 26.15 -8.25 7.01
CA LYS A 94 25.44 -7.14 6.35
C LYS A 94 25.32 -5.91 7.26
N ASP A 95 26.20 -5.78 8.27
CA ASP A 95 26.27 -4.65 9.21
C ASP A 95 25.01 -4.46 10.08
N PHE A 96 24.23 -5.53 10.29
CA PHE A 96 23.19 -5.52 11.31
C PHE A 96 23.80 -5.87 12.67
N HIS A 97 23.35 -5.21 13.73
CA HIS A 97 23.77 -5.49 15.11
C HIS A 97 22.65 -6.12 15.93
N SER A 98 23.02 -6.97 16.89
CA SER A 98 22.07 -7.63 17.77
C SER A 98 21.37 -6.61 18.68
N VAL A 99 20.07 -6.80 18.88
CA VAL A 99 19.27 -6.11 19.90
C VAL A 99 18.97 -7.01 21.10
N LEU A 100 19.34 -8.29 21.02
CA LEU A 100 19.03 -9.35 21.99
C LEU A 100 20.25 -9.76 22.83
N GLU A 101 21.46 -9.56 22.32
CA GLU A 101 22.68 -10.05 22.95
C GLU A 101 23.08 -9.17 24.15
N GLN A 102 23.47 -9.83 25.25
CA GLN A 102 24.13 -9.19 26.39
C GLN A 102 25.62 -9.06 26.09
N GLN A 103 26.17 -7.84 26.17
CA GLN A 103 27.59 -7.60 25.85
C GLN A 103 28.32 -7.00 27.06
N GLY A 104 29.45 -7.61 27.44
CA GLY A 104 30.35 -7.07 28.46
C GLY A 104 29.70 -6.89 29.85
N GLY A 105 28.73 -7.74 30.22
CA GLY A 105 27.97 -7.63 31.47
C GLY A 105 26.81 -6.61 31.43
N GLN A 106 26.55 -6.01 30.26
CA GLN A 106 25.38 -5.13 30.06
C GLN A 106 24.18 -5.92 29.53
N ALA A 107 22.98 -5.51 29.94
CA ALA A 107 21.73 -6.04 29.41
C ALA A 107 21.59 -5.78 27.90
N ALA A 108 20.74 -6.57 27.24
CA ALA A 108 20.42 -6.43 25.82
C ALA A 108 19.93 -5.01 25.48
N LEU A 109 20.26 -4.51 24.30
CA LEU A 109 19.84 -3.16 23.86
C LEU A 109 18.30 -3.01 23.91
N MET A 110 17.56 -4.05 23.54
CA MET A 110 16.09 -4.05 23.65
C MET A 110 15.64 -3.86 25.11
N ALA A 111 16.24 -4.58 26.06
CA ALA A 111 15.89 -4.48 27.49
C ALA A 111 16.07 -3.05 28.00
N ARG A 112 17.20 -2.42 27.63
CA ARG A 112 17.55 -1.05 28.03
C ARG A 112 16.64 0.00 27.40
N MET A 113 16.25 -0.16 26.14
CA MET A 113 15.27 0.73 25.49
C MET A 113 13.88 0.61 26.13
N LEU A 114 13.47 -0.60 26.53
CA LEU A 114 12.21 -0.83 27.25
C LEU A 114 12.26 -0.24 28.66
N GLU A 115 13.37 -0.39 29.37
CA GLU A 115 13.57 0.19 30.70
C GLU A 115 13.51 1.73 30.66
N LEU A 116 14.16 2.35 29.66
CA LEU A 116 14.09 3.81 29.45
C LEU A 116 12.65 4.29 29.25
N GLY A 117 11.85 3.55 28.48
CA GLY A 117 10.45 3.88 28.22
C GLY A 117 9.58 3.69 29.46
N HIS A 118 9.82 2.61 30.21
CA HIS A 118 9.12 2.30 31.45
C HIS A 118 9.40 3.32 32.56
N ALA A 119 10.64 3.81 32.65
CA ALA A 119 11.06 4.82 33.63
C ALA A 119 10.44 6.22 33.38
N THR A 120 9.88 6.46 32.19
CA THR A 120 9.43 7.78 31.77
C THR A 120 7.99 7.77 31.23
N PRO A 121 6.98 7.51 32.09
CA PRO A 121 5.60 7.38 31.66
C PRO A 121 5.02 8.70 31.13
N LEU A 122 4.20 8.59 30.08
CA LEU A 122 3.52 9.71 29.46
C LEU A 122 2.22 10.05 30.22
N PRO A 123 1.85 11.33 30.40
CA PRO A 123 0.58 11.68 31.02
C PRO A 123 -0.59 11.19 30.18
N ALA A 124 -1.58 10.57 30.83
CA ALA A 124 -2.70 9.90 30.18
C ALA A 124 -3.49 10.83 29.25
N ASN A 125 -3.70 10.38 28.00
CA ASN A 125 -4.44 11.07 26.93
C ASN A 125 -4.08 12.56 26.76
N SER A 126 -2.81 12.91 26.99
CA SER A 126 -2.26 14.25 26.81
C SER A 126 -1.48 14.38 25.50
N LYS A 127 -1.30 15.62 25.02
CA LYS A 127 -0.35 15.91 23.95
C LYS A 127 1.07 15.55 24.38
N LEU A 128 1.82 14.94 23.48
CA LEU A 128 3.26 14.73 23.65
C LEU A 128 4.00 16.09 23.65
N PRO A 129 5.17 16.16 24.30
CA PRO A 129 6.07 17.30 24.22
C PRO A 129 6.40 17.67 22.76
N LYS A 130 6.47 18.98 22.46
CA LYS A 130 6.67 19.50 21.09
C LYS A 130 8.04 19.17 20.50
N ASP A 131 9.04 18.97 21.36
CA ASP A 131 10.42 18.63 21.01
C ASP A 131 10.58 17.14 20.64
N LEU A 132 9.57 16.32 20.90
CA LEU A 132 9.60 14.91 20.54
C LEU A 132 9.31 14.74 19.04
N ALA A 133 10.33 14.40 18.25
CA ALA A 133 10.16 14.11 16.83
C ALA A 133 9.41 12.79 16.64
N ILE A 134 8.17 12.85 16.13
CA ILE A 134 7.34 11.67 15.85
C ILE A 134 6.94 11.49 14.39
N GLY A 135 7.22 12.49 13.55
CA GLY A 135 6.86 12.48 12.13
C GLY A 135 7.68 11.50 11.30
N ILE A 136 7.23 11.24 10.08
CA ILE A 136 7.87 10.30 9.14
C ILE A 136 9.29 10.72 8.73
N ASP A 137 9.55 12.03 8.69
CA ASP A 137 10.85 12.62 8.31
C ASP A 137 11.84 12.66 9.49
N ARG A 138 11.50 12.06 10.64
CA ARG A 138 12.43 11.94 11.76
C ARG A 138 13.70 11.21 11.32
N GLU A 139 14.84 11.78 11.67
CA GLU A 139 16.11 11.06 11.71
C GLU A 139 16.09 10.01 12.83
N ASN A 140 16.03 8.74 12.45
CA ASN A 140 16.04 7.65 13.42
C ASN A 140 17.42 7.53 14.08
N GLN A 141 17.44 7.58 15.41
CA GLN A 141 18.64 7.36 16.20
C GLN A 141 18.75 5.86 16.52
N CYS A 142 19.79 5.21 16.00
CA CYS A 142 20.01 3.76 16.11
C CYS A 142 21.27 3.48 16.94
N PRO A 143 21.24 3.68 18.27
CA PRO A 143 22.41 3.53 19.13
C PRO A 143 22.91 2.07 19.13
N LEU A 144 24.22 1.89 19.04
CA LEU A 144 24.84 0.59 19.32
C LEU A 144 24.82 0.30 20.84
N PRO A 145 25.00 -0.95 21.27
CA PRO A 145 25.04 -1.30 22.70
C PRO A 145 26.01 -0.43 23.53
N GLY A 146 27.19 -0.11 22.99
CA GLY A 146 28.18 0.77 23.64
C GLY A 146 27.85 2.27 23.59
N GLU A 147 26.91 2.70 22.74
CA GLU A 147 26.49 4.11 22.59
C GLU A 147 25.25 4.45 23.45
N PHE A 148 24.58 3.44 24.03
CA PHE A 148 23.28 3.61 24.68
C PHE A 148 23.29 4.60 25.85
N GLU A 149 24.27 4.57 26.75
CA GLU A 149 24.28 5.45 27.94
C GLU A 149 24.27 6.93 27.55
N ALA A 150 25.12 7.31 26.58
CA ALA A 150 25.15 8.67 26.05
C ALA A 150 23.85 9.03 25.32
N PHE A 151 23.28 8.07 24.58
CA PHE A 151 21.99 8.26 23.92
C PHE A 151 20.85 8.50 24.92
N ALA A 152 20.73 7.67 25.96
CA ALA A 152 19.67 7.74 26.97
C ALA A 152 19.75 9.04 27.78
N ALA A 153 20.98 9.46 28.16
CA ALA A 153 21.19 10.73 28.86
C ALA A 153 20.75 11.95 28.02
N LYS A 154 20.96 11.91 26.69
CA LYS A 154 20.56 12.98 25.78
C LYS A 154 19.07 12.91 25.39
N ASN A 155 18.49 11.72 25.40
CA ASN A 155 17.12 11.47 24.92
C ASN A 155 16.30 10.67 25.96
N PRO A 156 16.02 11.22 27.15
CA PRO A 156 15.34 10.48 28.22
C PRO A 156 13.93 9.99 27.86
N MET A 157 13.26 10.68 26.92
CA MET A 157 11.91 10.33 26.43
C MET A 157 11.93 9.37 25.23
N ALA A 158 13.10 8.87 24.79
CA ALA A 158 13.23 8.07 23.58
C ALA A 158 13.15 6.55 23.79
N GLY A 159 12.73 6.10 24.98
CA GLY A 159 12.48 4.70 25.29
C GLY A 159 11.31 4.10 24.51
N MET A 160 11.21 2.77 24.52
CA MET A 160 10.21 2.01 23.76
C MET A 160 9.07 1.48 24.66
N PRO A 161 7.82 1.39 24.15
CA PRO A 161 7.31 1.91 22.89
C PRO A 161 7.44 3.44 22.77
N PHE A 162 8.04 3.92 21.67
CA PHE A 162 8.39 5.32 21.53
C PHE A 162 7.15 6.20 21.33
N ALA A 163 6.99 7.20 22.21
CA ALA A 163 6.00 8.26 22.06
C ALA A 163 4.55 7.75 21.94
N VAL A 164 4.23 6.68 22.65
CA VAL A 164 2.90 6.05 22.71
C VAL A 164 2.75 5.32 24.03
N THR A 165 1.52 5.04 24.45
CA THR A 165 1.23 4.25 25.65
C THR A 165 2.06 2.96 25.66
N GLY A 166 2.80 2.76 26.74
CA GLY A 166 3.74 1.66 26.89
C GLY A 166 3.08 0.30 27.13
N LEU A 167 3.93 -0.71 27.32
CA LEU A 167 3.50 -2.06 27.66
C LEU A 167 2.75 -2.09 29.01
N THR A 168 1.82 -3.03 29.15
CA THR A 168 1.27 -3.35 30.48
C THR A 168 2.39 -3.87 31.39
N ALA A 169 2.23 -3.75 32.71
CA ALA A 169 3.23 -4.25 33.66
C ALA A 169 3.53 -5.75 33.45
N GLN A 170 2.50 -6.54 33.10
CA GLN A 170 2.64 -7.97 32.81
C GLN A 170 3.42 -8.23 31.52
N ASP A 171 3.10 -7.51 30.44
CA ASP A 171 3.79 -7.67 29.15
C ASP A 171 5.26 -7.24 29.28
N TYR A 172 5.51 -6.11 29.95
CA TYR A 172 6.86 -5.63 30.24
C TYR A 172 7.69 -6.69 30.99
N GLN A 173 7.15 -7.25 32.09
CA GLN A 173 7.84 -8.29 32.86
C GLN A 173 8.07 -9.58 32.04
N THR A 174 7.13 -9.94 31.18
CA THR A 174 7.26 -11.11 30.28
C THR A 174 8.40 -10.92 29.30
N VAL A 175 8.49 -9.76 28.66
CA VAL A 175 9.56 -9.45 27.70
C VAL A 175 10.92 -9.35 28.40
N GLN A 176 11.01 -8.70 29.56
CA GLN A 176 12.25 -8.62 30.33
C GLN A 176 12.76 -10.01 30.72
N ARG A 177 11.89 -10.87 31.25
CA ARG A 177 12.26 -12.26 31.61
C ARG A 177 12.74 -13.06 30.41
N TRP A 178 12.11 -12.90 29.24
CA TRP A 178 12.56 -13.55 28.01
C TRP A 178 13.96 -13.08 27.58
N LEU A 179 14.25 -11.77 27.66
CA LEU A 179 15.57 -11.22 27.38
C LEU A 179 16.64 -11.70 28.39
N GLU A 180 16.30 -11.79 29.67
CA GLU A 180 17.16 -12.35 30.72
C GLU A 180 17.48 -13.84 30.48
N GLN A 181 16.53 -14.60 29.91
CA GLN A 181 16.70 -15.99 29.49
C GLN A 181 17.53 -16.16 28.21
N GLY A 182 18.11 -15.07 27.68
CA GLY A 182 18.91 -15.09 26.45
C GLY A 182 18.07 -14.98 25.17
N ALA A 183 16.80 -14.57 25.29
CA ALA A 183 15.88 -14.36 24.18
C ALA A 183 15.71 -15.57 23.23
N PRO A 184 15.45 -16.79 23.75
CA PRO A 184 15.34 -17.99 22.92
C PRO A 184 14.19 -17.84 21.90
N LEU A 185 14.47 -18.22 20.65
CA LEU A 185 13.51 -18.24 19.56
C LEU A 185 13.04 -19.68 19.32
N ASP A 186 11.74 -19.93 19.50
CA ASP A 186 11.08 -21.22 19.26
C ASP A 186 10.11 -21.18 18.06
N GLU A 187 10.24 -20.17 17.20
CA GLU A 187 9.43 -19.99 16.01
C GLU A 187 9.67 -21.14 15.02
N GLN A 188 8.57 -21.73 14.54
CA GLN A 188 8.60 -22.74 13.50
C GLN A 188 8.09 -22.13 12.19
N ALA A 189 8.76 -22.46 11.08
CA ALA A 189 8.34 -21.99 9.78
C ALA A 189 6.93 -22.50 9.47
N LEU A 190 6.04 -21.59 9.07
CA LEU A 190 4.68 -21.89 8.65
C LEU A 190 4.71 -22.95 7.55
N GLN A 191 3.92 -24.01 7.72
CA GLN A 191 3.78 -25.08 6.72
C GLN A 191 2.38 -25.01 6.08
N PRO A 192 2.26 -25.26 4.77
CA PRO A 192 0.96 -25.37 4.13
C PRO A 192 0.16 -26.54 4.71
N SER A 193 -1.17 -26.39 4.78
CA SER A 193 -2.05 -27.52 5.08
C SER A 193 -2.05 -28.55 3.95
N ALA A 194 -2.57 -29.76 4.18
CA ALA A 194 -2.68 -30.78 3.13
C ALA A 194 -3.57 -30.34 1.95
N GLY A 195 -4.55 -29.44 2.20
CA GLY A 195 -5.36 -28.84 1.14
C GLY A 195 -4.56 -27.83 0.31
N GLU A 196 -3.82 -26.96 0.98
CA GLU A 196 -2.98 -25.95 0.34
C GLU A 196 -1.83 -26.60 -0.43
N ALA A 197 -1.16 -27.61 0.14
CA ALA A 197 -0.07 -28.34 -0.51
C ALA A 197 -0.49 -28.96 -1.86
N ARG A 198 -1.72 -29.47 -1.96
CA ARG A 198 -2.27 -29.99 -3.22
C ARG A 198 -2.46 -28.88 -4.25
N GLN A 199 -3.04 -27.75 -3.85
CA GLN A 199 -3.21 -26.60 -4.75
C GLN A 199 -1.88 -25.99 -5.17
N ILE A 200 -0.90 -25.91 -4.25
CA ILE A 200 0.48 -25.49 -4.55
C ILE A 200 1.07 -26.38 -5.64
N ALA A 201 0.97 -27.70 -5.50
CA ALA A 201 1.49 -28.64 -6.50
C ALA A 201 0.82 -28.47 -7.88
N GLU A 202 -0.48 -28.14 -7.93
CA GLU A 202 -1.19 -27.87 -9.18
C GLU A 202 -0.69 -26.60 -9.87
N TRP A 203 -0.54 -25.51 -9.11
CA TRP A 203 -0.03 -24.24 -9.62
C TRP A 203 1.44 -24.31 -10.01
N GLU A 204 2.30 -24.94 -9.19
CA GLU A 204 3.71 -25.12 -9.52
C GLU A 204 3.90 -26.01 -10.77
N ARG A 205 3.09 -27.06 -10.93
CA ARG A 205 3.12 -27.88 -12.16
C ARG A 205 2.73 -27.08 -13.41
N PHE A 206 1.78 -26.15 -13.30
CA PHE A 206 1.45 -25.25 -14.40
C PHE A 206 2.59 -24.27 -14.69
N LEU A 207 3.12 -23.60 -13.67
CA LEU A 207 4.17 -22.61 -13.81
C LEU A 207 5.50 -23.21 -14.29
N ASN A 208 5.74 -24.49 -14.04
CA ASN A 208 6.96 -25.20 -14.45
C ASN A 208 6.70 -26.21 -15.58
N ALA A 209 5.60 -26.08 -16.32
CA ALA A 209 5.36 -26.90 -17.49
C ALA A 209 6.47 -26.65 -18.54
N PRO A 210 6.98 -27.70 -19.21
CA PRO A 210 8.02 -27.55 -20.22
C PRO A 210 7.48 -26.89 -21.49
N GLY A 211 8.36 -26.19 -22.22
CA GLY A 211 8.07 -25.53 -23.49
C GLY A 211 8.28 -24.01 -23.44
N ASP A 212 8.56 -23.41 -24.59
CA ASP A 212 8.95 -22.00 -24.67
C ASP A 212 7.76 -21.07 -24.39
N GLU A 213 6.55 -21.42 -24.86
CA GLU A 213 5.30 -20.71 -24.56
C GLU A 213 5.00 -20.76 -23.07
N GLN A 214 5.12 -21.93 -22.45
CA GLN A 214 4.88 -22.14 -21.02
C GLN A 214 5.89 -21.36 -20.19
N GLY A 215 7.18 -21.44 -20.53
CA GLY A 215 8.24 -20.69 -19.87
C GLY A 215 8.03 -19.17 -19.96
N LEU A 216 7.59 -18.67 -21.13
CA LEU A 216 7.34 -17.25 -21.34
C LEU A 216 6.12 -16.75 -20.54
N VAL A 217 5.03 -17.52 -20.51
CA VAL A 217 3.84 -17.20 -19.71
C VAL A 217 4.16 -17.22 -18.22
N SER A 218 4.91 -18.23 -17.74
CA SER A 218 5.31 -18.32 -16.34
C SER A 218 6.22 -17.17 -15.91
N ARG A 219 7.14 -16.74 -16.78
CA ARG A 219 7.93 -15.53 -16.56
C ARG A 219 7.04 -14.30 -16.45
N TRP A 220 6.09 -14.11 -17.37
CA TRP A 220 5.17 -12.99 -17.33
C TRP A 220 4.34 -13.01 -16.03
N LEU A 221 3.77 -14.15 -15.65
CA LEU A 221 3.00 -14.30 -14.42
C LEU A 221 3.84 -14.02 -13.16
N TYR A 222 5.09 -14.48 -13.12
CA TYR A 222 6.00 -14.16 -12.01
C TYR A 222 6.28 -12.66 -11.90
N GLU A 223 6.64 -12.01 -13.01
CA GLU A 223 6.86 -10.56 -13.04
C GLU A 223 5.59 -9.79 -12.62
N HIS A 224 4.40 -10.36 -12.84
CA HIS A 224 3.11 -9.75 -12.49
C HIS A 224 2.55 -10.10 -11.11
N LEU A 225 3.10 -11.11 -10.42
CA LEU A 225 2.55 -11.63 -9.16
C LEU A 225 3.56 -11.71 -8.01
N PHE A 226 4.82 -11.32 -8.20
CA PHE A 226 5.87 -11.47 -7.17
C PHE A 226 5.62 -10.68 -5.86
N LEU A 227 4.79 -9.63 -5.89
CA LEU A 227 4.36 -8.90 -4.67
C LEU A 227 3.03 -9.41 -4.09
N ALA A 228 2.39 -10.39 -4.73
CA ALA A 228 1.12 -10.90 -4.25
C ALA A 228 1.28 -11.67 -2.94
N HIS A 229 0.38 -11.40 -2.01
CA HIS A 229 0.02 -12.31 -0.94
C HIS A 229 -1.05 -13.26 -1.50
N LEU A 230 -0.57 -14.36 -2.06
CA LEU A 230 -1.40 -15.38 -2.69
C LEU A 230 -2.14 -16.17 -1.61
N HIS A 231 -3.43 -16.40 -1.78
CA HIS A 231 -4.19 -17.26 -0.87
C HIS A 231 -5.06 -18.23 -1.65
N PHE A 232 -5.30 -19.41 -1.10
CA PHE A 232 -6.10 -20.43 -1.77
C PHE A 232 -7.57 -20.33 -1.37
N LYS A 233 -8.48 -20.48 -2.34
CA LYS A 233 -9.90 -20.68 -2.05
C LYS A 233 -10.07 -21.95 -1.20
N GLY A 234 -10.65 -21.82 -0.02
CA GLY A 234 -10.76 -22.91 0.96
C GLY A 234 -9.42 -23.30 1.61
N GLY A 235 -8.39 -22.44 1.54
CA GLY A 235 -7.17 -22.56 2.34
C GLY A 235 -7.39 -22.15 3.79
N GLU A 236 -6.33 -22.25 4.60
CA GLU A 236 -6.40 -21.89 6.02
C GLU A 236 -6.50 -20.36 6.17
N PRO A 237 -7.41 -19.85 7.02
CA PRO A 237 -7.51 -18.41 7.27
C PRO A 237 -6.19 -17.81 7.76
N GLY A 238 -5.73 -16.75 7.09
CA GLY A 238 -4.48 -16.07 7.44
C GLY A 238 -3.22 -16.70 6.85
N HIS A 239 -3.32 -17.85 6.16
CA HIS A 239 -2.20 -18.38 5.37
C HIS A 239 -2.10 -17.63 4.04
N PHE A 240 -0.92 -17.06 3.80
CA PHE A 240 -0.58 -16.42 2.53
C PHE A 240 0.73 -16.97 2.00
N PHE A 241 0.89 -16.93 0.68
CA PHE A 241 2.02 -17.48 -0.03
C PHE A 241 2.58 -16.40 -0.97
N GLN A 242 3.89 -16.47 -1.22
CA GLN A 242 4.57 -15.65 -2.19
C GLN A 242 5.11 -16.53 -3.31
N LEU A 243 5.10 -16.00 -4.54
CA LEU A 243 5.68 -16.65 -5.70
C LEU A 243 7.15 -16.25 -5.82
N VAL A 244 8.05 -17.24 -5.78
CA VAL A 244 9.50 -17.03 -5.83
C VAL A 244 10.14 -17.83 -6.97
N ARG A 245 11.31 -17.39 -7.41
CA ARG A 245 12.21 -18.19 -8.25
C ARG A 245 13.13 -19.02 -7.36
N SER A 246 13.29 -20.29 -7.69
CA SER A 246 14.06 -21.27 -6.93
C SER A 246 15.04 -22.02 -7.83
N ARG A 247 16.21 -22.39 -7.29
CA ARG A 247 17.15 -23.31 -7.95
C ARG A 247 16.69 -24.76 -7.88
N THR A 248 15.81 -25.10 -6.92
CA THR A 248 15.30 -26.45 -6.67
C THR A 248 13.83 -26.61 -7.13
N PRO A 249 13.45 -27.77 -7.69
CA PRO A 249 12.09 -28.05 -8.15
C PRO A 249 11.13 -28.41 -7.01
N SER A 250 9.83 -28.50 -7.33
CA SER A 250 8.77 -28.97 -6.43
C SER A 250 9.13 -30.30 -5.74
N GLY A 251 8.80 -30.42 -4.46
CA GLY A 251 9.14 -31.58 -3.63
C GLY A 251 10.51 -31.48 -2.93
N GLN A 252 11.34 -30.48 -3.26
CA GLN A 252 12.56 -30.14 -2.52
C GLN A 252 12.40 -28.82 -1.75
N PRO A 253 13.20 -28.62 -0.68
CA PRO A 253 13.28 -27.32 0.01
C PRO A 253 13.58 -26.20 -0.99
N VAL A 254 12.87 -25.07 -0.84
CA VAL A 254 13.01 -23.92 -1.75
C VAL A 254 14.40 -23.29 -1.56
N ASP A 255 15.14 -23.14 -2.66
CA ASP A 255 16.43 -22.46 -2.70
C ASP A 255 16.31 -21.17 -3.53
N ILE A 256 16.02 -20.06 -2.85
CA ILE A 256 15.59 -18.81 -3.48
C ILE A 256 16.70 -18.18 -4.34
N ILE A 257 16.30 -17.71 -5.53
CA ILE A 257 17.10 -16.85 -6.41
C ILE A 257 16.71 -15.39 -6.12
N ALA A 258 17.40 -14.78 -5.15
CA ALA A 258 17.10 -13.44 -4.64
C ALA A 258 17.69 -12.31 -5.50
N THR A 259 17.30 -12.20 -6.77
CA THR A 259 17.70 -11.05 -7.60
C THR A 259 17.13 -9.73 -7.06
N ARG A 260 17.70 -8.61 -7.49
CA ARG A 260 17.26 -7.28 -7.05
C ARG A 260 15.86 -6.93 -7.57
N ARG A 261 15.62 -7.16 -8.87
CA ARG A 261 14.31 -7.02 -9.54
C ARG A 261 13.82 -8.38 -10.02
N PRO A 262 12.50 -8.62 -10.13
CA PRO A 262 11.96 -9.90 -10.60
C PRO A 262 12.33 -10.18 -12.07
N ASN A 263 12.56 -9.13 -12.87
CA ASN A 263 12.97 -9.26 -14.27
C ASN A 263 14.49 -9.20 -14.48
N ASP A 264 15.30 -9.27 -13.41
CA ASP A 264 16.75 -9.44 -13.55
C ASP A 264 17.09 -10.90 -13.91
N ASP A 265 18.22 -11.06 -14.60
CA ASP A 265 18.76 -12.35 -14.98
C ASP A 265 18.94 -13.26 -13.75
N PRO A 266 18.27 -14.43 -13.70
CA PRO A 266 18.43 -15.36 -12.59
C PRO A 266 19.84 -15.99 -12.54
N GLY A 267 20.60 -15.96 -13.64
CA GLY A 267 21.95 -16.51 -13.75
C GLY A 267 22.02 -18.04 -13.66
N THR A 268 20.88 -18.72 -13.60
CA THR A 268 20.76 -20.18 -13.45
C THR A 268 19.36 -20.64 -13.88
N THR A 269 19.14 -21.95 -13.91
CA THR A 269 17.83 -22.56 -14.15
C THR A 269 16.85 -22.17 -13.04
N VAL A 270 15.64 -21.81 -13.45
CA VAL A 270 14.58 -21.33 -12.56
C VAL A 270 13.47 -22.36 -12.43
N HIS A 271 13.02 -22.58 -11.20
CA HIS A 271 11.73 -23.16 -10.87
C HIS A 271 10.87 -22.13 -10.15
N TYR A 272 9.62 -21.94 -10.58
CA TYR A 272 8.66 -21.08 -9.91
C TYR A 272 8.02 -21.84 -8.75
N ARG A 273 8.16 -21.33 -7.52
CA ARG A 273 7.74 -22.01 -6.29
C ARG A 273 6.83 -21.11 -5.45
N LEU A 274 5.84 -21.70 -4.79
CA LEU A 274 4.98 -20.99 -3.84
C LEU A 274 5.48 -21.29 -2.42
N MET A 275 5.90 -20.24 -1.71
CA MET A 275 6.44 -20.34 -0.36
C MET A 275 5.51 -19.62 0.63
N PRO A 276 5.18 -20.22 1.80
CA PRO A 276 4.40 -19.52 2.82
C PRO A 276 5.11 -18.22 3.27
N ILE A 277 4.33 -17.14 3.38
CA ILE A 277 4.79 -15.89 3.97
C ILE A 277 4.93 -16.12 5.48
N GLN A 278 6.10 -15.77 6.02
CA GLN A 278 6.42 -15.96 7.42
C GLN A 278 6.15 -14.68 8.22
N GLY A 279 5.82 -14.85 9.50
CA GLY A 279 5.58 -13.74 10.43
C GLY A 279 4.22 -13.06 10.31
N VAL A 280 4.09 -11.94 11.00
CA VAL A 280 2.85 -11.16 11.10
C VAL A 280 2.55 -10.43 9.80
N ILE A 281 1.33 -10.60 9.29
CA ILE A 281 0.83 -9.83 8.14
C ILE A 281 0.53 -8.38 8.56
N VAL A 282 1.13 -7.44 7.84
CA VAL A 282 0.88 -6.00 8.01
C VAL A 282 0.14 -5.43 6.81
N HIS A 283 -0.89 -4.64 7.06
CA HIS A 283 -1.84 -4.19 6.03
C HIS A 283 -1.17 -3.31 4.94
N LYS A 284 -0.14 -2.54 5.31
CA LYS A 284 0.57 -1.63 4.39
C LYS A 284 1.27 -2.30 3.21
N THR A 285 1.68 -3.55 3.34
CA THR A 285 2.28 -4.35 2.24
C THR A 285 1.40 -5.52 1.83
N HIS A 286 0.22 -5.66 2.45
CA HIS A 286 -0.67 -6.76 2.15
C HIS A 286 -1.42 -6.51 0.83
N ILE A 287 -1.08 -7.26 -0.21
CA ILE A 287 -1.70 -7.16 -1.54
C ILE A 287 -2.20 -8.53 -1.95
N THR A 288 -3.47 -8.80 -1.65
CA THR A 288 -4.08 -10.11 -1.79
C THR A 288 -4.30 -10.49 -3.26
N TYR A 289 -4.12 -11.77 -3.58
CA TYR A 289 -4.50 -12.32 -4.88
C TYR A 289 -5.01 -13.76 -4.72
N PRO A 290 -6.26 -14.06 -5.12
CA PRO A 290 -6.83 -15.38 -4.91
C PRO A 290 -6.32 -16.40 -5.94
N LEU A 291 -5.98 -17.59 -5.47
CA LEU A 291 -5.70 -18.78 -6.25
C LEU A 291 -6.81 -19.81 -6.07
N SER A 292 -7.26 -20.39 -7.18
CA SER A 292 -8.26 -21.46 -7.19
C SER A 292 -8.19 -22.27 -8.48
N ALA A 293 -8.90 -23.40 -8.54
CA ALA A 293 -9.03 -24.18 -9.76
C ALA A 293 -9.68 -23.38 -10.91
N GLU A 294 -10.69 -22.57 -10.60
CA GLU A 294 -11.35 -21.70 -11.59
C GLU A 294 -10.39 -20.62 -12.09
N LYS A 295 -9.57 -20.05 -11.20
CA LYS A 295 -8.53 -19.08 -11.57
C LYS A 295 -7.48 -19.70 -12.46
N LEU A 296 -7.02 -20.92 -12.15
CA LEU A 296 -6.06 -21.65 -12.96
C LEU A 296 -6.64 -21.98 -14.34
N ALA A 297 -7.91 -22.40 -14.42
CA ALA A 297 -8.60 -22.65 -15.68
C ALA A 297 -8.74 -21.36 -16.51
N ARG A 298 -9.06 -20.23 -15.87
CA ARG A 298 -9.12 -18.92 -16.53
C ARG A 298 -7.77 -18.52 -17.11
N VAL A 299 -6.67 -18.68 -16.34
CA VAL A 299 -5.31 -18.43 -16.84
C VAL A 299 -4.99 -19.30 -18.05
N LYS A 300 -5.28 -20.61 -17.98
CA LYS A 300 -5.07 -21.51 -19.11
C LYS A 300 -5.89 -21.10 -20.34
N SER A 301 -7.15 -20.72 -20.16
CA SER A 301 -8.01 -20.25 -21.25
C SER A 301 -7.50 -18.96 -21.89
N LEU A 302 -6.98 -18.01 -21.10
CA LEU A 302 -6.44 -16.75 -21.62
C LEU A 302 -5.16 -16.99 -22.41
N PHE A 303 -4.19 -17.71 -21.84
CA PHE A 303 -2.85 -17.82 -22.41
C PHE A 303 -2.66 -18.98 -23.38
N PHE A 304 -3.49 -20.01 -23.33
CA PHE A 304 -3.37 -21.21 -24.18
C PHE A 304 -4.68 -21.57 -24.89
N GLY A 305 -5.65 -20.65 -24.94
CA GLY A 305 -6.91 -20.84 -25.67
C GLY A 305 -6.82 -20.59 -27.18
N SER A 306 -5.72 -19.98 -27.65
CA SER A 306 -5.42 -19.72 -29.06
C SER A 306 -4.02 -20.23 -29.39
N ASP A 307 -3.80 -20.61 -30.65
CA ASP A 307 -2.49 -21.05 -31.12
C ASP A 307 -1.58 -19.83 -31.37
N TRP A 308 -0.44 -19.80 -30.67
CA TRP A 308 0.66 -18.87 -30.89
C TRP A 308 1.97 -19.59 -30.55
N GLN A 309 3.10 -19.07 -31.03
CA GLN A 309 4.40 -19.72 -30.88
C GLN A 309 5.45 -18.72 -30.42
N VAL A 310 6.41 -19.19 -29.62
CA VAL A 310 7.60 -18.40 -29.26
C VAL A 310 8.70 -18.67 -30.30
N GLY A 311 9.07 -17.65 -31.07
CA GLY A 311 10.19 -17.76 -32.00
C GLY A 311 11.55 -17.83 -31.28
N VAL A 312 11.81 -16.86 -30.40
CA VAL A 312 13.03 -16.80 -29.57
C VAL A 312 12.62 -16.42 -28.15
N VAL A 313 13.00 -17.25 -27.18
CA VAL A 313 12.79 -16.93 -25.76
C VAL A 313 13.60 -15.66 -25.41
N PRO A 314 12.94 -14.58 -24.96
CA PRO A 314 13.62 -13.32 -24.67
C PRO A 314 14.57 -13.45 -23.48
N GLY A 315 15.76 -12.86 -23.59
CA GLY A 315 16.70 -12.75 -22.48
C GLY A 315 16.32 -11.69 -21.44
N TYR A 316 17.29 -11.34 -20.59
CA TYR A 316 17.15 -10.37 -19.48
C TYR A 316 17.97 -9.08 -19.68
N GLY A 317 18.39 -8.80 -20.92
CA GLY A 317 19.14 -7.58 -21.26
C GLY A 317 18.35 -6.29 -20.97
N VAL A 318 19.06 -5.16 -20.90
CA VAL A 318 18.50 -3.83 -20.59
C VAL A 318 17.26 -3.51 -21.44
N GLN A 319 17.34 -3.71 -22.76
CA GLN A 319 16.21 -3.47 -23.66
C GLN A 319 14.98 -4.29 -23.25
N ARG A 320 15.16 -5.59 -22.99
CA ARG A 320 14.08 -6.52 -22.60
C ARG A 320 13.45 -6.14 -21.26
N ARG A 321 14.25 -5.70 -20.28
CA ARG A 321 13.73 -5.22 -18.98
C ARG A 321 12.98 -3.88 -19.09
N SER A 322 13.37 -3.04 -20.05
CA SER A 322 12.75 -1.73 -20.26
C SER A 322 11.41 -1.78 -21.00
N ASN A 323 11.14 -2.82 -21.78
CA ASN A 323 9.98 -2.90 -22.65
C ASN A 323 9.24 -4.26 -22.55
N PRO A 324 8.22 -4.39 -21.70
CA PRO A 324 7.46 -5.64 -21.56
C PRO A 324 6.66 -5.99 -22.82
N PHE A 325 6.27 -4.99 -23.61
CA PHE A 325 5.53 -5.19 -24.85
C PHE A 325 6.34 -5.93 -25.91
N GLU A 326 7.64 -5.63 -25.97
CA GLU A 326 8.62 -6.30 -26.84
C GLU A 326 9.10 -7.64 -26.24
N THR A 327 9.28 -7.72 -24.93
CA THR A 327 9.69 -8.97 -24.25
C THR A 327 8.62 -10.05 -24.36
N PHE A 328 7.36 -9.69 -24.17
CA PHE A 328 6.24 -10.63 -24.17
C PHE A 328 5.39 -10.51 -25.44
N GLU A 329 5.96 -10.04 -26.54
CA GLU A 329 5.28 -9.83 -27.82
C GLU A 329 4.61 -11.10 -28.35
N ALA A 330 5.25 -12.26 -28.17
CA ALA A 330 4.71 -13.54 -28.60
C ALA A 330 3.41 -13.93 -27.86
N ILE A 331 3.24 -13.49 -26.61
CA ILE A 331 1.99 -13.73 -25.87
C ILE A 331 0.91 -12.79 -26.42
N PRO A 332 -0.27 -13.31 -26.83
CA PRO A 332 -1.37 -12.49 -27.31
C PRO A 332 -1.66 -11.30 -26.37
N ALA A 333 -1.58 -10.08 -26.90
CA ALA A 333 -1.77 -8.85 -26.12
C ALA A 333 -3.14 -8.82 -25.42
N GLN A 334 -4.19 -9.36 -26.07
CA GLN A 334 -5.52 -9.46 -25.49
C GLN A 334 -5.54 -10.35 -24.24
N ALA A 335 -4.78 -11.45 -24.22
CA ALA A 335 -4.71 -12.36 -23.08
C ALA A 335 -4.05 -11.66 -21.88
N ARG A 336 -2.93 -10.96 -22.12
CA ARG A 336 -2.23 -10.17 -21.09
C ARG A 336 -3.13 -9.08 -20.53
N TYR A 337 -3.76 -8.28 -21.40
CA TYR A 337 -4.65 -7.21 -20.93
C TYR A 337 -5.85 -7.75 -20.17
N GLN A 338 -6.51 -8.79 -20.68
CA GLN A 338 -7.68 -9.37 -20.01
C GLN A 338 -7.32 -9.98 -18.65
N PHE A 339 -6.14 -10.59 -18.48
CA PHE A 339 -5.67 -11.03 -17.17
C PHE A 339 -5.52 -9.86 -16.19
N MET A 340 -5.00 -8.72 -16.68
CA MET A 340 -4.89 -7.51 -15.88
C MET A 340 -6.24 -6.91 -15.52
N LEU A 341 -7.18 -6.84 -16.47
CA LEU A 341 -8.55 -6.36 -16.25
C LEU A 341 -9.33 -7.22 -15.27
N ASP A 342 -9.23 -8.55 -15.40
CA ASP A 342 -9.87 -9.51 -14.49
C ASP A 342 -9.46 -9.29 -13.01
N ASN A 343 -8.35 -8.59 -12.77
CA ASN A 343 -7.75 -8.33 -11.46
C ASN A 343 -7.31 -6.87 -11.29
N ALA A 344 -7.98 -5.90 -11.94
CA ALA A 344 -7.42 -4.55 -12.05
C ALA A 344 -7.16 -3.88 -10.69
N GLU A 345 -7.96 -4.18 -9.66
CA GLU A 345 -7.70 -3.68 -8.29
C GLU A 345 -6.34 -4.14 -7.78
N TYR A 346 -5.98 -5.42 -7.96
CA TYR A 346 -4.68 -5.95 -7.53
C TYR A 346 -3.54 -5.15 -8.16
N PHE A 347 -3.57 -4.98 -9.49
CA PHE A 347 -2.54 -4.26 -10.21
C PHE A 347 -2.45 -2.80 -9.77
N VAL A 348 -3.57 -2.09 -9.69
CA VAL A 348 -3.57 -0.69 -9.23
C VAL A 348 -3.11 -0.57 -7.78
N ARG A 349 -3.47 -1.53 -6.92
CA ARG A 349 -3.03 -1.58 -5.52
C ARG A 349 -1.53 -1.82 -5.39
N THR A 350 -0.88 -2.52 -6.31
CA THR A 350 0.60 -2.64 -6.31
C THR A 350 1.32 -1.31 -6.51
N PHE A 351 0.71 -0.35 -7.21
CA PHE A 351 1.28 1.00 -7.37
C PHE A 351 1.27 1.78 -6.04
N ILE A 352 0.38 1.39 -5.13
CA ILE A 352 0.02 2.14 -3.92
C ILE A 352 0.52 1.48 -2.62
N ARG A 353 0.53 0.14 -2.55
CA ARG A 353 1.08 -0.62 -1.40
C ARG A 353 2.47 -1.20 -1.69
N GLY A 354 2.96 -1.07 -2.93
CA GLY A 354 4.32 -1.45 -3.28
C GLY A 354 5.38 -0.50 -2.69
N PRO A 355 6.67 -0.89 -2.69
CA PRO A 355 7.77 -0.07 -2.14
C PRO A 355 7.90 1.31 -2.78
N VAL A 356 7.26 1.55 -3.92
CA VAL A 356 7.26 2.83 -4.60
C VAL A 356 6.44 3.88 -3.86
N CYS A 357 5.39 3.55 -3.11
CA CYS A 357 4.44 4.56 -2.62
C CYS A 357 4.69 4.95 -1.16
N ARG A 358 5.91 5.38 -0.83
CA ARG A 358 6.24 5.97 0.48
C ARG A 358 6.75 7.39 0.34
N GLY A 359 6.10 8.32 1.05
CA GLY A 359 6.54 9.70 1.18
C GLY A 359 5.92 10.61 0.13
N GLN A 360 5.90 11.90 0.42
CA GLN A 360 5.28 12.94 -0.41
C GLN A 360 5.80 12.95 -1.86
N ILE A 361 7.11 12.82 -2.07
CA ILE A 361 7.71 12.77 -3.42
C ILE A 361 7.10 11.66 -4.28
N ALA A 362 6.67 10.56 -3.66
CA ALA A 362 6.06 9.45 -4.37
C ALA A 362 4.63 9.73 -4.82
N THR A 363 3.89 10.50 -4.03
CA THR A 363 2.44 10.71 -4.16
C THR A 363 2.08 12.07 -4.76
N ASP A 364 3.00 13.04 -4.81
CA ASP A 364 2.79 14.42 -5.33
C ASP A 364 2.32 14.51 -6.79
N VAL A 365 2.45 13.40 -7.52
CA VAL A 365 2.06 13.29 -8.91
C VAL A 365 0.66 12.69 -9.11
N ILE A 366 -0.11 12.44 -8.06
CA ILE A 366 -1.53 12.01 -8.16
C ILE A 366 -2.44 12.95 -7.37
N ARG A 367 -3.74 12.94 -7.70
CA ARG A 367 -4.77 13.68 -6.96
C ARG A 367 -5.15 12.94 -5.68
N ASP A 368 -5.64 13.69 -4.70
CA ASP A 368 -6.13 13.15 -3.42
C ASP A 368 -7.40 12.31 -3.57
N ASN A 369 -8.20 12.53 -4.61
CA ASN A 369 -9.31 11.69 -5.00
C ASN A 369 -9.44 11.66 -6.53
N PHE A 370 -9.45 10.46 -7.12
CA PHE A 370 -9.78 10.24 -8.52
C PHE A 370 -10.34 8.83 -8.76
N TRP A 371 -11.11 8.68 -9.84
CA TRP A 371 -11.63 7.39 -10.28
C TRP A 371 -10.81 6.87 -11.46
N VAL A 372 -10.63 5.55 -11.50
CA VAL A 372 -10.00 4.84 -12.61
C VAL A 372 -11.03 3.91 -13.25
N VAL A 373 -11.15 4.01 -14.57
CA VAL A 373 -11.89 3.10 -15.43
C VAL A 373 -10.98 2.60 -16.54
N PHE A 374 -11.36 1.50 -17.21
CA PHE A 374 -10.52 0.83 -18.19
C PHE A 374 -11.15 0.84 -19.58
N GLN A 375 -10.32 0.84 -20.62
CA GLN A 375 -10.77 0.72 -22.00
C GLN A 375 -11.13 -0.74 -22.30
N ASP A 376 -12.23 -0.96 -23.02
CA ASP A 376 -12.60 -2.30 -23.43
C ASP A 376 -11.59 -2.83 -24.48
N PRO A 377 -11.04 -4.06 -24.32
CA PRO A 377 -10.07 -4.62 -25.25
C PRO A 377 -10.53 -4.68 -26.71
N GLN A 378 -11.85 -4.74 -26.97
CA GLN A 378 -12.41 -4.75 -28.32
C GLN A 378 -12.29 -3.39 -29.03
N HIS A 379 -11.93 -2.35 -28.29
CA HIS A 379 -11.79 -0.98 -28.79
C HIS A 379 -10.40 -0.39 -28.56
N ASP A 380 -9.44 -1.17 -28.05
CA ASP A 380 -8.05 -0.74 -27.87
C ASP A 380 -7.24 -1.06 -29.13
N LEU A 381 -6.77 -0.03 -29.84
CA LEU A 381 -6.00 -0.19 -31.08
C LEU A 381 -4.73 -1.02 -30.90
N TYR A 382 -4.11 -0.99 -29.71
CA TYR A 382 -2.94 -1.84 -29.45
C TYR A 382 -3.30 -3.33 -29.48
N ILE A 383 -4.54 -3.66 -29.13
CA ILE A 383 -5.08 -5.02 -29.16
C ILE A 383 -5.58 -5.37 -30.57
N THR A 384 -6.43 -4.51 -31.14
CA THR A 384 -7.22 -4.82 -32.34
C THR A 384 -6.50 -4.58 -33.66
N ASP A 385 -5.47 -3.72 -33.68
CA ASP A 385 -4.73 -3.36 -34.89
C ASP A 385 -3.25 -3.79 -34.78
N PRO A 386 -2.85 -4.89 -35.44
CA PRO A 386 -1.46 -5.34 -35.46
C PRO A 386 -0.46 -4.34 -36.05
N ALA A 387 -0.86 -3.51 -37.02
CA ALA A 387 0.02 -2.51 -37.62
C ALA A 387 0.28 -1.37 -36.62
N TYR A 388 -0.78 -0.84 -36.01
CA TYR A 388 -0.67 0.13 -34.92
C TYR A 388 0.17 -0.42 -33.76
N ARG A 389 -0.03 -1.69 -33.37
CA ARG A 389 0.80 -2.35 -32.35
C ARG A 389 2.28 -2.41 -32.75
N GLY A 390 2.59 -2.75 -34.00
CA GLY A 390 3.96 -2.81 -34.50
C GLY A 390 4.68 -1.45 -34.44
N GLU A 391 3.97 -0.36 -34.77
CA GLU A 391 4.53 1.00 -34.71
C GLU A 391 4.64 1.54 -33.27
N THR A 392 3.69 1.19 -32.40
CA THR A 392 3.69 1.66 -31.01
C THR A 392 4.69 0.91 -30.12
N THR A 393 4.86 -0.41 -30.30
CA THR A 393 5.69 -1.26 -29.40
C THR A 393 7.10 -0.71 -29.16
N PRO A 394 7.86 -0.25 -30.18
CA PRO A 394 9.17 0.33 -29.98
C PRO A 394 9.14 1.60 -29.12
N LEU A 395 8.03 2.35 -29.09
CA LEU A 395 7.85 3.61 -28.36
C LEU A 395 7.49 3.42 -26.87
N LEU A 396 7.11 2.21 -26.44
CA LEU A 396 6.59 1.94 -25.09
C LEU A 396 7.66 1.62 -24.03
N SER A 397 8.95 1.63 -24.41
CA SER A 397 10.05 1.40 -23.45
C SER A 397 10.06 2.42 -22.31
N MET A 398 10.39 1.97 -21.10
CA MET A 398 10.44 2.76 -19.87
C MET A 398 11.88 3.00 -19.37
N PRO A 399 12.12 4.10 -18.64
CA PRO A 399 13.40 4.37 -17.98
C PRO A 399 13.62 3.51 -16.71
N GLY A 400 14.73 3.75 -15.99
CA GLY A 400 15.03 3.10 -14.71
C GLY A 400 15.86 1.81 -14.79
N GLN A 401 16.42 1.48 -15.96
CA GLN A 401 17.37 0.37 -16.11
C GLN A 401 18.83 0.76 -15.88
N LEU A 402 19.13 2.08 -15.91
CA LEU A 402 20.47 2.65 -15.79
C LEU A 402 20.51 3.62 -14.60
N ASP A 403 21.39 3.35 -13.65
CA ASP A 403 21.55 4.14 -12.42
C ASP A 403 22.56 5.30 -12.58
N GLN A 404 23.08 5.57 -13.78
CA GLN A 404 24.10 6.62 -13.94
C GLN A 404 23.51 8.03 -13.74
N ILE A 405 24.08 8.80 -12.80
CA ILE A 405 23.55 10.12 -12.40
C ILE A 405 23.75 11.18 -13.50
N GLY A 406 24.88 11.13 -14.23
CA GLY A 406 25.27 12.17 -15.20
C GLY A 406 24.36 12.33 -16.42
N ASP A 407 23.53 11.33 -16.72
CA ASP A 407 22.69 11.30 -17.93
C ASP A 407 21.19 11.56 -17.64
N LEU A 408 20.82 11.94 -16.42
CA LEU A 408 19.40 12.09 -16.03
C LEU A 408 18.60 13.02 -16.96
N LEU A 409 19.16 14.18 -17.34
CA LEU A 409 18.49 15.15 -18.23
C LEU A 409 18.42 14.67 -19.68
N GLY A 410 19.41 13.90 -20.14
CA GLY A 410 19.46 13.31 -21.47
C GLY A 410 18.42 12.20 -21.59
N LEU A 411 18.45 11.25 -20.65
CA LEU A 411 17.46 10.18 -20.52
C LEU A 411 16.05 10.73 -20.41
N TRP A 412 15.79 11.69 -19.52
CA TRP A 412 14.46 12.29 -19.39
C TRP A 412 13.96 12.90 -20.71
N ARG A 413 14.79 13.68 -21.42
CA ARG A 413 14.43 14.24 -22.74
C ARG A 413 14.12 13.15 -23.76
N ALA A 414 14.95 12.11 -23.83
CA ALA A 414 14.76 11.00 -24.76
C ALA A 414 13.44 10.26 -24.51
N TYR A 415 13.18 9.88 -23.25
CA TYR A 415 11.96 9.17 -22.88
C TYR A 415 10.70 10.05 -22.99
N ARG A 416 10.80 11.35 -22.70
CA ARG A 416 9.73 12.32 -22.94
C ARG A 416 9.37 12.41 -24.42
N ASN A 417 10.37 12.59 -25.29
CA ASN A 417 10.14 12.67 -26.73
C ASN A 417 9.51 11.39 -27.25
N LYS A 418 10.07 10.23 -26.88
CA LYS A 418 9.53 8.93 -27.24
C LYS A 418 8.09 8.70 -26.79
N ARG A 419 7.74 9.15 -25.57
CA ARG A 419 6.35 9.16 -25.09
C ARG A 419 5.48 10.08 -25.94
N ASN A 420 5.94 11.26 -26.31
CA ASN A 420 5.15 12.19 -27.13
C ASN A 420 4.99 11.71 -28.58
N ASP A 421 5.97 10.99 -29.13
CA ASP A 421 5.83 10.29 -30.41
C ASP A 421 4.73 9.22 -30.32
N TYR A 422 4.67 8.47 -29.20
CA TYR A 422 3.56 7.54 -28.93
C TYR A 422 2.21 8.26 -28.83
N GLU A 423 2.12 9.39 -28.12
CA GLU A 423 0.86 10.17 -28.04
C GLU A 423 0.44 10.75 -29.39
N ALA A 424 1.39 11.11 -30.26
CA ALA A 424 1.11 11.56 -31.62
C ALA A 424 0.49 10.44 -32.47
N LEU A 425 1.11 9.26 -32.41
CA LEU A 425 0.61 8.05 -33.09
C LEU A 425 -0.76 7.65 -32.54
N ARG A 426 -0.94 7.68 -31.22
CA ARG A 426 -2.22 7.40 -30.55
C ARG A 426 -3.31 8.39 -30.95
N THR A 427 -3.01 9.68 -30.95
CA THR A 427 -3.96 10.72 -31.36
C THR A 427 -4.40 10.53 -32.81
N SER A 428 -3.45 10.22 -33.69
CA SER A 428 -3.73 10.00 -35.12
C SER A 428 -4.54 8.71 -35.34
N GLY A 429 -4.13 7.60 -34.72
CA GLY A 429 -4.82 6.32 -34.85
C GLY A 429 -6.26 6.37 -34.34
N TYR A 430 -6.49 7.00 -33.18
CA TYR A 430 -7.84 7.13 -32.64
C TYR A 430 -8.69 8.23 -33.29
N ALA A 431 -8.11 9.11 -34.11
CA ALA A 431 -8.88 10.03 -34.93
C ALA A 431 -9.59 9.33 -36.10
N GLU A 432 -8.99 8.23 -36.60
CA GLU A 432 -9.55 7.40 -37.67
C GLU A 432 -10.42 6.24 -37.13
N ALA A 433 -10.36 5.98 -35.82
CA ALA A 433 -11.20 4.99 -35.14
C ALA A 433 -12.62 5.51 -34.87
N PRO A 434 -13.61 4.63 -34.61
CA PRO A 434 -14.93 5.04 -34.15
C PRO A 434 -14.85 5.97 -32.93
N ALA A 435 -15.73 6.97 -32.90
CA ALA A 435 -15.81 7.90 -31.77
C ALA A 435 -16.15 7.12 -30.48
N PRO A 436 -15.43 7.36 -29.36
CA PRO A 436 -15.58 6.54 -28.18
C PRO A 436 -16.93 6.81 -27.50
N ASP A 437 -17.61 5.73 -27.12
CA ASP A 437 -18.90 5.74 -26.44
C ASP A 437 -18.90 4.77 -25.22
N TRP A 438 -20.08 4.45 -24.66
CA TRP A 438 -20.19 3.56 -23.51
C TRP A 438 -19.68 2.14 -23.76
N SER A 439 -19.65 1.66 -25.01
CA SER A 439 -19.09 0.33 -25.35
C SER A 439 -17.57 0.28 -25.24
N HIS A 440 -16.91 1.44 -25.29
CA HIS A 440 -15.46 1.54 -25.16
C HIS A 440 -14.97 1.45 -23.71
N ILE A 441 -15.87 1.48 -22.71
CA ILE A 441 -15.51 1.35 -21.30
C ILE A 441 -15.72 -0.10 -20.85
N TRP A 442 -14.64 -0.72 -20.39
CA TRP A 442 -14.67 -2.11 -19.95
C TRP A 442 -15.59 -2.30 -18.76
N ARG A 443 -16.38 -3.38 -18.79
CA ARG A 443 -17.42 -3.69 -17.80
C ARG A 443 -17.48 -5.18 -17.42
N GLY A 444 -16.35 -5.87 -17.51
CA GLY A 444 -16.32 -7.33 -17.41
C GLY A 444 -16.58 -7.89 -16.01
N ASN A 445 -16.16 -7.21 -14.95
CA ASN A 445 -16.44 -7.57 -13.56
C ASN A 445 -16.33 -6.35 -12.60
N ASP A 446 -16.37 -6.59 -11.29
CA ASP A 446 -16.30 -5.59 -10.23
C ASP A 446 -14.95 -4.85 -10.10
N ASN A 447 -13.92 -5.23 -10.86
CA ASN A 447 -12.66 -4.48 -11.00
C ASN A 447 -12.75 -3.32 -12.01
N ALA A 448 -13.87 -3.17 -12.73
CA ALA A 448 -14.02 -2.15 -13.76
C ALA A 448 -14.01 -0.72 -13.22
N LEU A 449 -14.37 -0.54 -11.95
CA LEU A 449 -14.50 0.76 -11.28
C LEU A 449 -13.58 0.77 -10.06
N LEU A 450 -12.63 1.70 -10.00
CA LEU A 450 -11.76 1.87 -8.83
C LEU A 450 -11.76 3.32 -8.36
N SER A 451 -11.69 3.51 -7.05
CA SER A 451 -11.44 4.79 -6.39
C SER A 451 -10.08 4.78 -5.71
N ILE A 452 -9.33 5.85 -5.91
CA ILE A 452 -8.00 6.04 -5.33
C ILE A 452 -8.05 7.28 -4.44
N PHE A 453 -7.55 7.13 -3.21
CA PHE A 453 -7.41 8.23 -2.28
C PHE A 453 -5.95 8.41 -1.88
N ARG A 454 -5.37 9.59 -2.15
CA ARG A 454 -4.06 9.99 -1.60
C ARG A 454 -4.28 10.68 -0.26
N GLN A 455 -3.47 10.30 0.72
CA GLN A 455 -3.52 10.72 2.11
C GLN A 455 -2.17 11.40 2.42
N HIS A 456 -1.87 12.45 1.64
CA HIS A 456 -0.58 13.13 1.54
C HIS A 456 0.61 12.24 1.16
N ASP A 457 1.16 11.44 2.07
CA ASP A 457 2.41 10.68 1.90
C ASP A 457 2.20 9.15 1.73
N SER A 458 0.94 8.76 1.61
CA SER A 458 0.45 7.41 1.36
C SER A 458 -0.82 7.47 0.51
N ALA A 459 -1.34 6.32 0.10
CA ALA A 459 -2.58 6.24 -0.66
C ALA A 459 -3.30 4.90 -0.43
N SER A 460 -4.54 4.81 -0.92
CA SER A 460 -5.36 3.59 -0.89
C SER A 460 -6.14 3.40 -2.19
N VAL A 461 -6.53 2.15 -2.45
CA VAL A 461 -7.34 1.75 -3.62
C VAL A 461 -8.52 0.92 -3.13
N ARG A 462 -9.71 1.18 -3.67
CA ARG A 462 -10.93 0.40 -3.42
C ARG A 462 -11.69 0.19 -4.72
N LYS A 463 -12.24 -1.01 -4.92
CA LYS A 463 -13.29 -1.22 -5.95
C LYS A 463 -14.51 -0.37 -5.68
N GLY A 464 -15.14 0.09 -6.75
CA GLY A 464 -16.32 0.97 -6.74
C GLY A 464 -15.98 2.45 -6.85
N LEU A 465 -17.03 3.27 -7.00
CA LEU A 465 -16.96 4.73 -7.16
C LEU A 465 -17.37 5.42 -5.86
N VAL A 466 -16.40 5.64 -4.97
CA VAL A 466 -16.55 6.22 -3.62
C VAL A 466 -16.20 7.71 -3.62
N GLY A 467 -16.84 8.49 -2.75
CA GLY A 467 -16.63 9.93 -2.59
C GLY A 467 -17.45 10.80 -3.53
N GLU A 468 -17.23 12.12 -3.50
CA GLU A 468 -17.77 13.04 -4.51
C GLU A 468 -17.24 12.71 -5.91
N ILE A 469 -17.91 13.20 -6.96
CA ILE A 469 -17.36 13.16 -8.32
C ILE A 469 -16.02 13.89 -8.35
N PRO A 470 -14.89 13.20 -8.62
CA PRO A 470 -13.57 13.80 -8.48
C PRO A 470 -13.27 14.85 -9.57
N GLN A 471 -12.22 15.63 -9.33
CA GLN A 471 -11.77 16.62 -10.32
C GLN A 471 -11.35 15.93 -11.63
N THR A 472 -10.59 14.84 -11.52
CA THR A 472 -10.02 14.07 -12.65
C THR A 472 -10.49 12.62 -12.63
N LEU A 473 -10.55 12.00 -13.81
CA LEU A 473 -10.72 10.56 -13.98
C LEU A 473 -9.61 10.04 -14.90
N TRP A 474 -9.19 8.80 -14.69
CA TRP A 474 -8.24 8.11 -15.56
C TRP A 474 -8.99 7.06 -16.38
N TRP A 475 -8.72 7.05 -17.68
CA TRP A 475 -9.19 5.98 -18.57
C TRP A 475 -7.98 5.20 -19.09
N MET A 476 -7.76 4.02 -18.51
CA MET A 476 -6.56 3.22 -18.71
C MET A 476 -6.76 2.19 -19.83
N ASP A 477 -6.06 2.39 -20.94
CA ASP A 477 -5.88 1.37 -21.99
C ASP A 477 -4.78 0.37 -21.60
N TYR A 478 -4.53 -0.63 -22.46
CA TYR A 478 -3.54 -1.66 -22.15
C TYR A 478 -2.12 -1.10 -22.01
N PRO A 479 -1.60 -0.30 -22.97
CA PRO A 479 -0.29 0.34 -22.82
C PRO A 479 -0.15 1.16 -21.54
N LEU A 480 -1.16 1.95 -21.16
CA LEU A 480 -1.13 2.74 -19.91
C LEU A 480 -1.05 1.85 -18.67
N LEU A 481 -1.84 0.77 -18.62
CA LEU A 481 -1.90 -0.11 -17.45
C LEU A 481 -0.60 -0.91 -17.25
N GLU A 482 -0.11 -1.61 -18.29
CA GLU A 482 1.10 -2.43 -18.15
C GLU A 482 2.37 -1.57 -18.00
N ARG A 483 2.45 -0.38 -18.63
CA ARG A 483 3.56 0.56 -18.38
C ARG A 483 3.56 1.07 -16.94
N THR A 484 2.40 1.39 -16.39
CA THR A 484 2.32 1.83 -14.99
C THR A 484 2.84 0.73 -14.07
N TYR A 485 2.42 -0.52 -14.30
CA TYR A 485 2.88 -1.67 -13.52
C TYR A 485 4.38 -1.89 -13.62
N TYR A 486 4.95 -1.93 -14.83
CA TYR A 486 6.38 -2.11 -14.96
C TYR A 486 7.20 -0.95 -14.39
N GLN A 487 6.76 0.30 -14.61
CA GLN A 487 7.47 1.48 -14.13
C GLN A 487 7.51 1.57 -12.60
N LEU A 488 6.38 1.26 -11.94
CA LEU A 488 6.20 1.47 -10.51
C LEU A 488 6.46 0.21 -9.67
N VAL A 489 6.48 -0.97 -10.28
CA VAL A 489 6.50 -2.25 -9.55
C VAL A 489 7.70 -3.10 -9.96
N VAL A 490 7.75 -3.56 -11.22
CA VAL A 490 8.78 -4.49 -11.69
C VAL A 490 10.16 -3.82 -11.76
N ASN A 491 10.23 -2.63 -12.33
CA ASN A 491 11.48 -1.90 -12.52
C ASN A 491 11.79 -0.95 -11.37
N PHE A 492 10.85 -0.72 -10.45
CA PHE A 492 11.11 0.11 -9.29
C PHE A 492 12.06 -0.58 -8.32
N ASP A 493 12.94 0.21 -7.71
CA ASP A 493 14.01 -0.29 -6.86
C ASP A 493 14.23 0.68 -5.72
N VAL A 494 13.69 0.32 -4.55
CA VAL A 494 13.77 1.13 -3.33
C VAL A 494 15.20 1.30 -2.82
N PHE A 495 16.09 0.35 -3.12
CA PHE A 495 17.50 0.41 -2.75
C PHE A 495 18.33 1.16 -3.81
N GLY A 496 17.70 1.63 -4.89
CA GLY A 496 18.33 2.35 -6.00
C GLY A 496 18.80 3.74 -5.58
N ASN A 497 19.52 4.42 -6.47
CA ASN A 497 19.99 5.77 -6.22
C ASN A 497 18.95 6.85 -6.61
N VAL A 498 19.26 8.10 -6.32
CA VAL A 498 18.39 9.25 -6.60
C VAL A 498 18.03 9.40 -8.09
N SER A 499 18.92 9.01 -9.01
CA SER A 499 18.63 9.05 -10.46
C SER A 499 17.50 8.10 -10.81
N HIS A 500 17.54 6.87 -10.29
CA HIS A 500 16.48 5.87 -10.48
C HIS A 500 15.12 6.35 -9.94
N GLN A 501 15.14 6.89 -8.72
CA GLN A 501 13.95 7.43 -8.06
C GLN A 501 13.33 8.56 -8.89
N ALA A 502 14.15 9.52 -9.35
CA ALA A 502 13.70 10.65 -10.16
C ALA A 502 13.15 10.22 -11.53
N GLN A 503 13.86 9.33 -12.24
CA GLN A 503 13.42 8.80 -13.54
C GLN A 503 12.03 8.16 -13.45
N THR A 504 11.80 7.37 -12.40
CA THR A 504 10.52 6.69 -12.18
C THR A 504 9.37 7.69 -12.04
N ARG A 505 9.56 8.75 -11.26
CA ARG A 505 8.52 9.75 -11.00
C ARG A 505 8.25 10.66 -12.19
N LEU A 506 9.30 11.13 -12.85
CA LEU A 506 9.17 11.97 -14.04
C LEU A 506 8.45 11.24 -15.17
N TYR A 507 8.69 9.94 -15.32
CA TYR A 507 8.01 9.15 -16.34
C TYR A 507 6.56 8.81 -15.95
N PHE A 508 6.29 8.54 -14.68
CA PHE A 508 4.93 8.31 -14.21
C PHE A 508 4.02 9.55 -14.39
N ASP A 509 4.55 10.77 -14.23
CA ASP A 509 3.84 12.01 -14.58
C ASP A 509 3.32 12.00 -16.04
N LEU A 510 4.14 11.50 -16.97
CA LEU A 510 3.77 11.36 -18.38
C LEU A 510 2.68 10.28 -18.59
N ILE A 511 2.75 9.17 -17.86
CA ILE A 511 1.74 8.10 -17.93
C ILE A 511 0.40 8.60 -17.37
N ARG A 512 0.40 9.25 -16.19
CA ARG A 512 -0.81 9.88 -15.62
C ARG A 512 -1.45 10.81 -16.62
N ASN A 513 -0.68 11.75 -17.17
CA ASN A 513 -1.21 12.70 -18.14
C ASN A 513 -1.80 11.98 -19.36
N GLY A 514 -1.21 10.86 -19.81
CA GLY A 514 -1.74 10.04 -20.90
C GLY A 514 -3.11 9.42 -20.56
N ALA A 515 -3.32 9.00 -19.32
CA ALA A 515 -4.60 8.44 -18.83
C ALA A 515 -5.70 9.51 -18.67
N GLU A 516 -5.33 10.70 -18.17
CA GLU A 516 -6.23 11.86 -18.08
C GLU A 516 -6.62 12.37 -19.47
N GLN A 517 -5.66 12.48 -20.39
CA GLN A 517 -5.95 12.85 -21.78
C GLN A 517 -6.77 11.76 -22.50
N ASN A 518 -6.54 10.47 -22.17
CA ASN A 518 -7.38 9.41 -22.73
C ASN A 518 -8.84 9.65 -22.34
N PHE A 519 -9.10 9.86 -21.05
CA PHE A 519 -10.44 10.16 -20.56
C PHE A 519 -11.07 11.35 -21.28
N LEU A 520 -10.32 12.42 -21.55
CA LEU A 520 -10.84 13.58 -22.27
C LEU A 520 -11.34 13.25 -23.68
N ARG A 521 -10.92 12.14 -24.31
CA ARG A 521 -11.48 11.69 -25.60
C ARG A 521 -12.96 11.30 -25.49
N LEU A 522 -13.42 10.86 -24.31
CA LEU A 522 -14.84 10.60 -24.04
C LEU A 522 -15.65 11.91 -23.92
N MET A 523 -15.00 13.05 -23.68
CA MET A 523 -15.67 14.34 -23.54
C MET A 523 -15.91 15.00 -24.91
N PRO A 524 -16.95 15.85 -25.05
CA PRO A 524 -17.15 16.69 -26.23
C PRO A 524 -15.91 17.51 -26.56
N ALA A 525 -15.54 17.57 -27.84
CA ALA A 525 -14.28 18.16 -28.31
C ALA A 525 -14.06 19.61 -27.87
N ASP A 526 -15.15 20.40 -27.84
CA ASP A 526 -15.20 21.79 -27.41
C ASP A 526 -15.02 21.96 -25.89
N ALA A 527 -15.49 21.01 -25.08
CA ALA A 527 -15.36 21.04 -23.63
C ALA A 527 -13.94 20.69 -23.12
N ARG A 528 -13.17 19.89 -23.87
CA ARG A 528 -11.87 19.35 -23.43
C ARG A 528 -10.88 20.41 -22.97
N SER A 529 -10.84 21.57 -23.63
CA SER A 529 -9.90 22.65 -23.28
C SER A 529 -10.22 23.31 -21.95
N GLY A 530 -11.51 23.46 -21.62
CA GLY A 530 -11.95 23.97 -20.32
C GLY A 530 -11.59 23.00 -19.21
N LEU A 531 -11.91 21.71 -19.39
CA LEU A 531 -11.58 20.64 -18.44
C LEU A 531 -10.06 20.53 -18.21
N PHE A 532 -9.27 20.47 -19.28
CA PHE A 532 -7.81 20.41 -19.16
C PHE A 532 -7.24 21.66 -18.46
N GLY A 533 -7.79 22.84 -18.75
CA GLY A 533 -7.39 24.09 -18.11
C GLY A 533 -7.72 24.15 -16.61
N ASP A 534 -8.81 23.51 -16.18
CA ASP A 534 -9.16 23.35 -14.76
C ASP A 534 -8.19 22.39 -14.04
N TRP A 535 -7.77 21.31 -14.72
CA TRP A 535 -6.84 20.33 -14.15
C TRP A 535 -5.39 20.83 -14.12
N TYR A 536 -5.00 21.66 -15.07
CA TYR A 536 -3.63 22.17 -15.24
C TYR A 536 -3.60 23.70 -15.17
N GLN A 537 -3.86 24.26 -13.99
CA GLN A 537 -3.85 25.71 -13.78
C GLN A 537 -2.42 26.24 -13.57
N LYS A 538 -2.21 27.54 -13.84
CA LYS A 538 -0.95 28.28 -13.56
C LYS A 538 0.29 27.54 -14.09
N SER A 539 1.21 27.11 -13.21
CA SER A 539 2.43 26.37 -13.57
C SER A 539 2.14 25.06 -14.32
N GLY A 540 0.97 24.46 -14.13
CA GLY A 540 0.51 23.30 -14.89
C GLY A 540 0.36 23.59 -16.39
N LYS A 541 -0.05 24.82 -16.77
CA LYS A 541 -0.10 25.23 -18.19
C LYS A 541 1.29 25.31 -18.81
N LEU A 542 2.26 25.82 -18.04
CA LEU A 542 3.65 25.87 -18.48
C LEU A 542 4.21 24.45 -18.66
N LYS A 543 3.98 23.57 -17.68
CA LYS A 543 4.36 22.15 -17.77
C LYS A 543 3.71 21.46 -18.96
N ALA A 544 2.43 21.71 -19.22
CA ALA A 544 1.74 21.16 -20.37
C ALA A 544 2.33 21.63 -21.69
N TRP A 545 2.61 22.93 -21.82
CA TRP A 545 3.25 23.50 -23.01
C TRP A 545 4.66 22.96 -23.23
N MET A 546 5.43 22.80 -22.16
CA MET A 546 6.80 22.30 -22.24
C MET A 546 6.85 20.81 -22.52
N ASP A 547 6.07 20.00 -21.81
CA ASP A 547 6.36 18.58 -21.68
C ASP A 547 5.37 17.64 -22.33
N TYR A 548 4.09 18.00 -22.41
CA TYR A 548 3.02 17.10 -22.84
C TYR A 548 2.70 17.26 -24.32
N TYR A 549 2.28 16.16 -24.94
CA TYR A 549 1.67 16.21 -26.26
C TYR A 549 0.39 17.07 -26.24
N PRO A 550 0.12 17.88 -27.29
CA PRO A 550 -1.06 18.73 -27.34
C PRO A 550 -2.37 17.98 -27.22
N LEU A 551 -3.30 18.56 -26.46
CA LEU A 551 -4.66 18.04 -26.30
C LEU A 551 -5.40 17.94 -27.64
N ASP A 552 -6.06 16.81 -27.89
CA ASP A 552 -6.96 16.65 -29.02
C ASP A 552 -8.27 17.42 -28.80
N ARG A 553 -8.55 18.37 -29.71
CA ARG A 553 -9.71 19.27 -29.68
C ARG A 553 -10.64 19.09 -30.88
N LYS A 554 -10.43 18.05 -31.68
CA LYS A 554 -11.10 17.92 -32.99
C LYS A 554 -11.92 16.64 -33.11
N THR A 555 -11.42 15.52 -32.58
CA THR A 555 -12.12 14.25 -32.75
C THR A 555 -13.46 14.25 -32.02
N PRO A 556 -14.53 13.71 -32.62
CA PRO A 556 -15.83 13.62 -31.96
C PRO A 556 -15.80 12.63 -30.79
N SER A 557 -16.68 12.84 -29.81
CA SER A 557 -17.06 11.83 -28.82
C SER A 557 -18.37 11.18 -29.26
N GLY A 558 -18.51 9.87 -29.06
CA GLY A 558 -19.75 9.13 -29.29
C GLY A 558 -20.74 9.22 -28.12
N LEU A 559 -20.35 9.84 -27.00
CA LEU A 559 -21.22 9.99 -25.84
C LEU A 559 -22.17 11.18 -26.01
N PRO A 560 -23.48 11.00 -25.71
CA PRO A 560 -24.46 12.09 -25.74
C PRO A 560 -24.32 12.95 -24.47
N LEU A 561 -23.22 13.68 -24.37
CA LEU A 561 -22.95 14.61 -23.28
C LEU A 561 -23.28 16.03 -23.75
N SER A 562 -24.19 16.70 -23.03
CA SER A 562 -24.72 18.02 -23.36
C SER A 562 -24.77 18.93 -22.14
N GLY A 563 -24.82 20.24 -22.37
CA GLY A 563 -24.89 21.24 -21.31
C GLY A 563 -23.52 21.73 -20.81
N GLU A 564 -23.52 22.41 -19.68
CA GLU A 564 -22.37 23.17 -19.18
C GLU A 564 -21.30 22.31 -18.46
N ASP A 565 -21.68 21.14 -17.92
CA ASP A 565 -20.76 20.23 -17.21
C ASP A 565 -20.86 18.78 -17.76
N PRO A 566 -20.27 18.50 -18.94
CA PRO A 566 -20.28 17.17 -19.53
C PRO A 566 -19.55 16.12 -18.67
N LYS A 567 -18.59 16.53 -17.83
CA LYS A 567 -17.87 15.61 -16.94
C LYS A 567 -18.76 15.12 -15.81
N ARG A 568 -19.52 16.02 -15.16
CA ARG A 568 -20.51 15.63 -14.14
C ARG A 568 -21.59 14.74 -14.75
N GLN A 569 -22.12 15.10 -15.91
CA GLN A 569 -23.12 14.28 -16.60
C GLN A 569 -22.56 12.88 -16.96
N PHE A 570 -21.31 12.79 -17.41
CA PHE A 570 -20.64 11.51 -17.61
C PHE A 570 -20.56 10.70 -16.32
N ALA A 571 -20.11 11.31 -15.22
CA ALA A 571 -19.94 10.62 -13.95
C ALA A 571 -21.28 10.10 -13.39
N GLU A 572 -22.36 10.89 -13.50
CA GLU A 572 -23.72 10.49 -13.11
C GLU A 572 -24.24 9.33 -13.97
N GLN A 573 -24.05 9.40 -15.30
CA GLN A 573 -24.40 8.29 -16.19
C GLN A 573 -23.54 7.04 -15.94
N LEU A 574 -22.26 7.20 -15.60
CA LEU A 574 -21.36 6.09 -15.24
C LEU A 574 -21.88 5.38 -14.00
N LEU A 575 -22.20 6.13 -12.93
CA LEU A 575 -22.79 5.59 -11.70
C LEU A 575 -24.09 4.83 -11.97
N GLN A 576 -24.96 5.34 -12.84
CA GLN A 576 -26.22 4.68 -13.21
C GLN A 576 -26.00 3.42 -14.05
N ARG A 577 -25.19 3.51 -15.11
CA ARG A 577 -24.99 2.41 -16.08
C ARG A 577 -24.19 1.25 -15.51
N PHE A 578 -23.29 1.54 -14.57
CA PHE A 578 -22.40 0.55 -13.95
C PHE A 578 -22.83 0.21 -12.52
N ALA A 579 -24.04 0.58 -12.10
CA ALA A 579 -24.54 0.34 -10.74
C ALA A 579 -24.42 -1.13 -10.30
N ALA A 580 -24.67 -2.08 -11.21
CA ALA A 580 -24.58 -3.53 -10.93
C ALA A 580 -23.13 -4.03 -10.72
N LEU A 581 -22.12 -3.28 -11.19
CA LEU A 581 -20.70 -3.60 -11.03
C LEU A 581 -20.04 -2.77 -9.92
N ASN A 582 -20.72 -1.72 -9.43
CA ASN A 582 -20.19 -0.86 -8.40
C ASN A 582 -20.15 -1.60 -7.06
N ALA A 583 -18.99 -2.18 -6.73
CA ALA A 583 -18.78 -2.97 -5.53
C ALA A 583 -19.03 -2.19 -4.22
N ARG A 584 -19.04 -0.86 -4.28
CA ARG A 584 -19.19 0.04 -3.12
C ARG A 584 -20.15 1.18 -3.43
N PRO A 585 -21.47 0.95 -3.31
CA PRO A 585 -22.45 2.02 -3.31
C PRO A 585 -22.14 3.02 -2.19
N ASP A 586 -22.33 4.31 -2.47
CA ASP A 586 -21.98 5.39 -1.54
C ASP A 586 -23.21 6.31 -1.34
N PRO A 587 -24.00 6.03 -0.29
CA PRO A 587 -25.19 6.83 0.02
C PRO A 587 -24.87 8.09 0.85
N ILE A 588 -23.59 8.35 1.18
CA ILE A 588 -23.20 9.43 2.09
C ILE A 588 -22.65 10.61 1.28
N ASN A 589 -21.61 10.41 0.47
CA ASN A 589 -20.84 11.51 -0.10
C ASN A 589 -21.56 12.27 -1.22
N ARG A 590 -22.56 11.66 -1.85
CA ARG A 590 -23.33 12.27 -2.95
C ARG A 590 -24.82 12.43 -2.59
N CYS A 591 -25.13 12.39 -1.30
CA CYS A 591 -26.51 12.44 -0.85
C CYS A 591 -27.11 13.85 -1.01
N THR A 592 -28.27 13.92 -1.67
CA THR A 592 -29.08 15.13 -1.78
C THR A 592 -30.49 14.96 -1.19
N GLY A 593 -30.81 13.75 -0.70
CA GLY A 593 -32.12 13.38 -0.17
C GLY A 593 -32.19 13.35 1.36
N GLN A 594 -33.27 12.76 1.88
CA GLN A 594 -33.49 12.61 3.32
C GLN A 594 -32.92 11.30 3.92
N HIS A 595 -32.40 10.41 3.07
CA HIS A 595 -31.89 9.10 3.47
C HIS A 595 -30.41 8.98 3.09
N CYS A 596 -29.55 9.57 3.91
CA CYS A 596 -28.10 9.62 3.68
C CYS A 596 -27.37 8.60 4.55
N HIS A 597 -27.81 7.34 4.47
CA HIS A 597 -27.25 6.23 5.23
C HIS A 597 -27.38 4.94 4.42
N ARG A 598 -26.62 3.92 4.81
CA ARG A 598 -26.74 2.56 4.27
C ARG A 598 -28.04 1.90 4.74
N ASP A 599 -28.58 1.04 3.89
CA ASP A 599 -29.72 0.19 4.24
C ASP A 599 -29.33 -0.89 5.25
N GLY A 600 -30.29 -1.36 6.05
CA GLY A 600 -30.10 -2.50 6.96
C GLY A 600 -29.32 -2.22 8.24
N LEU A 601 -28.95 -0.95 8.50
CA LEU A 601 -28.34 -0.55 9.76
C LEU A 601 -29.37 -0.44 10.90
N PRO A 602 -28.98 -0.68 12.16
CA PRO A 602 -29.76 -0.27 13.33
C PRO A 602 -30.08 1.23 13.33
N ALA A 603 -31.21 1.62 13.95
CA ALA A 603 -31.72 3.00 13.88
C ALA A 603 -30.75 4.07 14.43
N ASP A 604 -29.99 3.75 15.48
CA ASP A 604 -28.97 4.64 16.05
C ASP A 604 -27.80 4.85 15.08
N LEU A 605 -27.38 3.81 14.35
CA LEU A 605 -26.35 3.91 13.31
C LEU A 605 -26.87 4.59 12.03
N GLN A 606 -28.14 4.41 11.66
CA GLN A 606 -28.75 5.20 10.57
C GLN A 606 -28.74 6.70 10.90
N GLN A 607 -29.10 7.07 12.14
CA GLN A 607 -29.04 8.45 12.61
C GLN A 607 -27.60 8.98 12.65
N ALA A 608 -26.64 8.14 13.05
CA ALA A 608 -25.23 8.49 13.01
C ALA A 608 -24.76 8.80 11.58
N GLU A 609 -25.03 7.94 10.60
CA GLU A 609 -24.66 8.19 9.19
C GLU A 609 -25.38 9.41 8.62
N GLN A 610 -26.66 9.59 8.94
CA GLN A 610 -27.42 10.77 8.54
C GLN A 610 -26.78 12.06 9.08
N ALA A 611 -26.31 12.07 10.33
CA ALA A 611 -25.59 13.21 10.90
C ALA A 611 -24.22 13.41 10.21
N LEU A 612 -23.46 12.33 10.03
CA LEU A 612 -22.13 12.37 9.40
C LEU A 612 -22.18 12.87 7.94
N SER A 613 -23.26 12.60 7.22
CA SER A 613 -23.46 13.09 5.84
C SER A 613 -23.38 14.62 5.73
N ARG A 614 -23.65 15.38 6.80
CA ARG A 614 -23.51 16.85 6.82
C ARG A 614 -22.08 17.34 6.65
N LEU A 615 -21.08 16.48 6.87
CA LEU A 615 -19.66 16.79 6.74
C LEU A 615 -19.11 16.43 5.35
N ALA A 616 -19.77 15.50 4.65
CA ALA A 616 -19.27 14.92 3.42
C ALA A 616 -19.32 15.92 2.25
N SER A 617 -18.30 15.89 1.40
CA SER A 617 -18.21 16.62 0.12
C SER A 617 -18.35 18.15 0.21
N ARG A 618 -18.35 18.73 1.41
CA ARG A 618 -18.36 20.19 1.60
C ARG A 618 -16.95 20.75 1.45
N PRO A 619 -16.78 21.89 0.76
CA PRO A 619 -15.48 22.52 0.64
C PRO A 619 -15.07 23.16 1.98
N ALA A 620 -13.77 23.24 2.26
CA ALA A 620 -13.22 23.83 3.48
C ALA A 620 -13.57 25.33 3.63
N SER A 621 -13.90 26.01 2.53
CA SER A 621 -14.48 27.36 2.57
C SER A 621 -15.82 27.45 3.31
N GLN A 622 -16.54 26.32 3.46
CA GLN A 622 -17.81 26.20 4.19
C GLN A 622 -17.68 25.36 5.47
N LEU A 623 -16.64 24.54 5.59
CA LEU A 623 -16.39 23.65 6.74
C LEU A 623 -14.92 23.78 7.18
N LYS A 624 -14.64 24.77 8.03
CA LYS A 624 -13.26 25.17 8.40
C LYS A 624 -12.46 24.07 9.09
N VAL A 625 -13.12 23.14 9.79
CA VAL A 625 -12.46 22.03 10.49
C VAL A 625 -11.65 21.12 9.58
N ILE A 626 -11.95 21.08 8.27
CA ILE A 626 -11.15 20.33 7.28
C ILE A 626 -9.66 20.74 7.36
N HIS A 627 -9.35 22.00 7.69
CA HIS A 627 -7.96 22.45 7.85
C HIS A 627 -7.26 21.92 9.10
N GLN A 628 -8.02 21.51 10.11
CA GLN A 628 -7.51 20.95 11.36
C GLN A 628 -7.48 19.41 11.34
N LEU A 629 -8.25 18.79 10.44
CA LEU A 629 -8.26 17.34 10.28
C LEU A 629 -6.99 16.84 9.58
N PRO A 630 -6.39 15.76 10.10
CA PRO A 630 -5.40 14.96 9.38
C PRO A 630 -5.97 14.37 8.09
N GLU A 631 -5.06 13.90 7.23
CA GLU A 631 -5.40 13.41 5.89
C GLU A 631 -6.28 12.15 5.92
N ALA A 632 -5.98 11.22 6.83
CA ALA A 632 -6.76 10.01 7.09
C ALA A 632 -7.15 9.91 8.57
N THR A 633 -8.30 10.50 8.90
CA THR A 633 -8.91 10.38 10.24
C THR A 633 -9.85 9.17 10.28
N VAL A 634 -9.86 8.44 11.39
CA VAL A 634 -10.77 7.29 11.59
C VAL A 634 -11.74 7.60 12.73
N LEU A 635 -13.02 7.34 12.50
CA LEU A 635 -14.08 7.51 13.50
C LEU A 635 -14.67 6.14 13.85
N ARG A 636 -14.53 5.74 15.12
CA ARG A 636 -15.20 4.57 15.68
C ARG A 636 -16.52 5.01 16.33
N VAL A 637 -17.64 4.47 15.87
CA VAL A 637 -18.97 4.72 16.43
C VAL A 637 -19.48 3.46 17.11
N GLU A 638 -19.73 3.52 18.40
CA GLU A 638 -20.25 2.39 19.19
C GLU A 638 -21.74 2.56 19.47
N ALA A 639 -22.55 1.56 19.11
CA ALA A 639 -23.97 1.49 19.41
C ALA A 639 -24.19 1.00 20.86
N GLY A 640 -25.38 1.27 21.41
CA GLY A 640 -25.70 0.93 22.81
C GLY A 640 -25.68 -0.57 23.14
N ASN A 641 -25.69 -1.43 22.12
CA ASN A 641 -25.60 -2.90 22.25
C ASN A 641 -24.16 -3.43 22.12
N GLY A 642 -23.15 -2.56 22.03
CA GLY A 642 -21.73 -2.93 21.86
C GLY A 642 -21.30 -3.21 20.41
N ARG A 643 -22.22 -3.18 19.43
CA ARG A 643 -21.84 -3.17 18.01
C ARG A 643 -21.09 -1.87 17.71
N ARG A 644 -20.07 -1.93 16.87
CA ARG A 644 -19.40 -0.72 16.36
C ARG A 644 -19.31 -0.71 14.85
N GLU A 645 -19.32 0.49 14.30
CA GLU A 645 -19.00 0.78 12.91
C GLU A 645 -17.76 1.70 12.88
N VAL A 646 -16.95 1.56 11.84
CA VAL A 646 -15.75 2.38 11.65
C VAL A 646 -15.85 3.14 10.33
N TYR A 647 -15.65 4.46 10.41
CA TYR A 647 -15.69 5.36 9.27
C TYR A 647 -14.31 5.97 9.01
N SER A 648 -13.91 6.04 7.75
CA SER A 648 -12.78 6.86 7.31
C SER A 648 -13.26 8.24 6.91
N LEU A 649 -12.61 9.26 7.47
CA LEU A 649 -12.75 10.67 7.14
C LEU A 649 -11.48 11.07 6.38
N LEU A 650 -11.55 11.04 5.05
CA LEU A 650 -10.41 11.30 4.17
C LEU A 650 -10.48 12.75 3.67
N ARG A 651 -9.50 13.55 4.05
CA ARG A 651 -9.36 14.91 3.54
C ARG A 651 -8.82 14.83 2.12
N ASN A 652 -9.58 15.35 1.15
CA ASN A 652 -9.12 15.47 -0.22
C ASN A 652 -8.55 16.87 -0.43
N ARG A 653 -7.22 17.01 -0.43
CA ARG A 653 -6.60 18.30 -0.71
C ARG A 653 -6.75 18.67 -2.16
N ALA A 654 -7.07 19.93 -2.40
CA ALA A 654 -7.20 20.45 -3.75
C ALA A 654 -5.88 21.08 -4.21
N HIS A 655 -5.54 20.88 -5.48
CA HIS A 655 -4.37 21.49 -6.09
C HIS A 655 -4.72 22.10 -7.43
N SER A 656 -4.05 23.19 -7.76
CA SER A 656 -4.10 23.81 -9.07
C SER A 656 -3.57 22.89 -10.18
N ASN A 657 -2.65 21.96 -9.85
CA ASN A 657 -2.18 20.84 -10.67
C ASN A 657 -1.29 19.89 -9.83
N VAL A 658 -1.04 18.68 -10.33
CA VAL A 658 -0.13 17.67 -9.74
C VAL A 658 1.05 17.33 -10.67
N ALA A 659 1.44 18.28 -11.52
CA ALA A 659 2.32 18.03 -12.65
C ALA A 659 3.84 18.03 -12.32
N PHE A 660 4.19 18.13 -11.03
CA PHE A 660 5.59 18.24 -10.59
C PHE A 660 5.82 17.43 -9.31
N MET A 661 7.04 16.92 -9.15
CA MET A 661 7.44 16.08 -8.01
C MET A 661 7.71 16.84 -6.71
N LEU A 662 7.86 18.17 -6.78
CA LEU A 662 8.25 19.03 -5.66
C LEU A 662 7.41 20.31 -5.64
N GLY A 663 7.43 21.00 -4.51
CA GLY A 663 6.77 22.31 -4.34
C GLY A 663 5.25 22.23 -4.36
N GLU A 664 4.68 21.19 -3.75
CA GLU A 664 3.22 21.00 -3.63
C GLU A 664 2.52 22.24 -3.06
N ASP A 665 3.09 22.87 -2.03
CA ASP A 665 2.52 24.04 -1.35
C ASP A 665 2.23 25.23 -2.28
N LEU A 666 3.04 25.41 -3.34
CA LEU A 666 2.83 26.46 -4.34
C LEU A 666 1.58 26.21 -5.20
N ARG A 667 1.11 24.97 -5.22
CA ARG A 667 -0.04 24.51 -6.01
C ARG A 667 -1.26 24.20 -5.17
N TYR A 668 -1.10 24.05 -3.86
CA TYR A 668 -2.15 23.72 -2.91
C TYR A 668 -3.23 24.82 -2.84
N GLN A 669 -4.50 24.42 -2.83
CA GLN A 669 -5.69 25.28 -2.85
C GLN A 669 -6.59 24.99 -1.65
N PRO A 670 -6.17 25.36 -0.42
CA PRO A 670 -6.80 24.92 0.81
C PRO A 670 -8.31 25.13 0.87
N ARG A 671 -8.81 26.28 0.39
CA ARG A 671 -10.24 26.61 0.42
C ARG A 671 -11.15 25.63 -0.34
N LEU A 672 -10.57 24.83 -1.23
CA LEU A 672 -11.24 23.83 -2.07
C LEU A 672 -11.09 22.41 -1.54
N ASP A 673 -10.38 22.19 -0.42
CA ASP A 673 -10.31 20.87 0.20
C ASP A 673 -11.71 20.37 0.55
N THR A 674 -11.94 19.07 0.42
CA THR A 674 -13.20 18.44 0.78
C THR A 674 -12.97 17.26 1.72
N LEU A 675 -14.03 16.70 2.27
CA LEU A 675 -13.97 15.51 3.12
C LEU A 675 -14.78 14.38 2.49
N THR A 676 -14.15 13.22 2.26
CA THR A 676 -14.84 11.97 1.93
C THR A 676 -15.09 11.20 3.23
N LEU A 677 -16.33 10.75 3.45
CA LEU A 677 -16.69 9.92 4.59
C LEU A 677 -17.21 8.56 4.12
N TYR A 678 -16.59 7.46 4.55
CA TYR A 678 -17.00 6.13 4.10
C TYR A 678 -16.85 5.06 5.20
N PRO A 679 -17.79 4.11 5.34
CA PRO A 679 -17.87 3.18 6.47
C PRO A 679 -16.94 1.95 6.34
N GLU A 680 -15.66 2.21 6.11
CA GLU A 680 -14.60 1.20 6.12
C GLU A 680 -13.30 1.83 6.65
N VAL A 681 -12.33 1.00 7.02
CA VAL A 681 -10.93 1.45 7.19
C VAL A 681 -10.29 1.55 5.80
N MET A 682 -10.14 2.77 5.30
CA MET A 682 -9.61 3.07 3.96
C MET A 682 -8.14 3.49 3.96
N THR A 683 -7.41 3.25 5.05
CA THR A 683 -5.99 3.59 5.15
C THR A 683 -5.21 2.47 5.82
N SER A 684 -3.94 2.33 5.45
CA SER A 684 -2.97 1.54 6.20
C SER A 684 -2.32 2.33 7.33
N TYR A 685 -2.52 3.65 7.34
CA TYR A 685 -1.82 4.61 8.18
C TYR A 685 -2.82 5.59 8.81
N PRO A 686 -3.63 5.16 9.79
CA PRO A 686 -4.50 6.10 10.51
C PRO A 686 -3.68 7.26 11.08
N ASN A 687 -3.98 8.49 10.66
CA ASN A 687 -3.26 9.67 11.16
C ASN A 687 -3.80 10.09 12.52
N PHE A 688 -5.09 9.90 12.76
CA PHE A 688 -5.72 10.12 14.06
C PHE A 688 -7.04 9.38 14.16
N MET A 689 -7.53 9.13 15.38
CA MET A 689 -8.83 8.52 15.58
C MET A 689 -9.68 9.18 16.67
N PHE A 690 -10.98 9.16 16.46
CA PHE A 690 -12.01 9.50 17.43
C PHE A 690 -12.83 8.25 17.80
N SER A 691 -13.32 8.18 19.03
CA SER A 691 -14.29 7.16 19.45
C SER A 691 -15.50 7.84 20.09
N VAL A 692 -16.70 7.56 19.54
CA VAL A 692 -17.95 8.25 19.89
C VAL A 692 -19.06 7.23 20.07
N GLN A 693 -19.97 7.47 21.01
CA GLN A 693 -21.21 6.67 21.11
C GLN A 693 -22.18 7.09 20.01
N ALA A 694 -22.94 6.17 19.41
CA ALA A 694 -23.88 6.45 18.32
C ALA A 694 -24.86 7.58 18.67
N SER A 695 -25.33 7.63 19.92
CA SER A 695 -26.20 8.68 20.45
C SER A 695 -25.57 10.08 20.52
N GLN A 696 -24.24 10.18 20.46
CA GLN A 696 -23.48 11.43 20.53
C GLN A 696 -22.93 11.88 19.17
N VAL A 697 -23.20 11.15 18.09
CA VAL A 697 -22.66 11.49 16.77
C VAL A 697 -23.20 12.83 16.27
N ALA A 698 -24.46 13.17 16.58
CA ALA A 698 -25.00 14.49 16.27
C ALA A 698 -24.20 15.62 16.96
N ASP A 699 -23.95 15.51 18.27
CA ASP A 699 -23.11 16.46 19.03
C ASP A 699 -21.68 16.56 18.47
N PHE A 700 -21.11 15.43 18.06
CA PHE A 700 -19.77 15.37 17.47
C PHE A 700 -19.72 16.11 16.14
N VAL A 701 -20.72 15.92 15.27
CA VAL A 701 -20.83 16.65 14.00
C VAL A 701 -21.04 18.14 14.25
N ASP A 702 -21.93 18.51 15.17
CA ASP A 702 -22.17 19.92 15.51
C ASP A 702 -20.89 20.59 16.06
N ALA A 703 -20.12 19.87 16.87
CA ALA A 703 -18.83 20.35 17.36
C ALA A 703 -17.81 20.55 16.22
N LEU A 704 -17.71 19.58 15.28
CA LEU A 704 -16.88 19.71 14.09
C LEU A 704 -17.26 20.93 13.23
N GLU A 705 -18.56 21.18 13.03
CA GLU A 705 -19.03 22.32 12.26
C GLU A 705 -18.71 23.67 12.92
N GLN A 706 -18.54 23.70 14.24
CA GLN A 706 -18.19 24.89 15.01
C GLN A 706 -16.68 25.13 15.16
N VAL A 707 -15.83 24.17 14.81
CA VAL A 707 -14.36 24.34 14.88
C VAL A 707 -13.90 25.34 13.83
N ASP A 708 -13.27 26.42 14.30
CA ASP A 708 -12.74 27.50 13.46
C ASP A 708 -11.24 27.71 13.60
N ASN A 709 -10.62 27.13 14.63
CA ASN A 709 -9.19 27.23 14.92
C ASN A 709 -8.67 26.03 15.75
N SER A 710 -7.36 25.91 15.90
CA SER A 710 -6.72 24.79 16.60
C SER A 710 -7.11 24.67 18.07
N ALA A 711 -7.39 25.76 18.79
CA ALA A 711 -7.82 25.69 20.19
C ALA A 711 -9.25 25.13 20.34
N SER A 712 -10.15 25.45 19.41
CA SER A 712 -11.49 24.85 19.37
C SER A 712 -11.42 23.35 18.99
N PHE A 713 -10.50 23.00 18.08
CA PHE A 713 -10.26 21.60 17.71
C PHE A 713 -9.67 20.79 18.87
N ASP A 714 -8.73 21.36 19.63
CA ASP A 714 -8.15 20.72 20.80
C ASP A 714 -9.21 20.31 21.83
N LYS A 715 -10.22 21.16 22.08
CA LYS A 715 -11.34 20.83 22.98
C LYS A 715 -12.17 19.64 22.49
N MET A 716 -12.33 19.51 21.17
CA MET A 716 -13.00 18.37 20.57
C MET A 716 -12.16 17.10 20.74
N VAL A 717 -10.85 17.19 20.50
CA VAL A 717 -9.90 16.08 20.71
C VAL A 717 -9.87 15.65 22.18
N GLU A 718 -9.94 16.57 23.13
CA GLU A 718 -10.03 16.24 24.56
C GLU A 718 -11.28 15.41 24.91
N ARG A 719 -12.40 15.64 24.21
CA ARG A 719 -13.67 14.96 24.49
C ARG A 719 -13.77 13.58 23.83
N TRP A 720 -13.30 13.43 22.60
CA TRP A 720 -13.54 12.22 21.79
C TRP A 720 -12.28 11.62 21.15
N GLY A 721 -11.16 12.32 21.17
CA GLY A 721 -9.93 11.93 20.52
C GLY A 721 -9.15 10.88 21.30
N ILE A 722 -8.57 9.93 20.58
CA ILE A 722 -7.69 8.92 21.14
C ILE A 722 -6.25 9.37 20.86
N ARG A 723 -5.56 9.94 21.85
CA ARG A 723 -4.15 10.33 21.66
C ARG A 723 -3.23 9.12 21.77
N ARG A 724 -2.01 9.26 21.27
CA ARG A 724 -0.93 8.26 21.45
C ARG A 724 -0.74 7.84 22.91
N THR A 725 -1.01 8.75 23.83
CA THR A 725 -0.91 8.58 25.30
C THR A 725 -2.19 8.08 25.95
N HIS A 726 -3.23 7.74 25.17
CA HIS A 726 -4.47 7.21 25.72
C HIS A 726 -4.19 5.86 26.41
N PRO A 727 -4.63 5.63 27.66
CA PRO A 727 -4.30 4.40 28.41
C PRO A 727 -4.74 3.11 27.70
N GLN A 728 -5.77 3.20 26.86
CA GLN A 728 -6.29 2.11 26.04
C GLN A 728 -5.97 2.27 24.54
N PHE A 729 -4.95 3.04 24.18
CA PHE A 729 -4.59 3.32 22.78
C PHE A 729 -4.56 2.06 21.92
N TRP A 730 -3.80 1.04 22.34
CA TRP A 730 -3.67 -0.21 21.59
C TRP A 730 -4.99 -0.97 21.43
N ARG A 731 -5.90 -0.92 22.42
CA ARG A 731 -7.24 -1.51 22.28
C ARG A 731 -8.01 -0.84 21.13
N TYR A 732 -8.04 0.49 21.10
CA TYR A 732 -8.76 1.24 20.07
C TYR A 732 -8.09 1.11 18.69
N PHE A 733 -6.77 1.20 18.63
CA PHE A 733 -6.02 1.11 17.39
C PHE A 733 -6.16 -0.29 16.75
N HIS A 734 -6.08 -1.37 17.53
CA HIS A 734 -6.25 -2.73 17.01
C HIS A 734 -7.70 -3.11 16.72
N ASP A 735 -8.69 -2.43 17.32
CA ASP A 735 -10.10 -2.62 16.94
C ASP A 735 -10.35 -2.23 15.47
N LEU A 736 -9.53 -1.35 14.89
CA LEU A 736 -9.56 -1.06 13.45
C LEU A 736 -9.19 -2.29 12.61
N SER A 737 -8.11 -2.98 12.98
CA SER A 737 -7.70 -4.24 12.33
C SER A 737 -8.72 -5.37 12.59
N ALA A 738 -9.34 -5.40 13.78
CA ALA A 738 -10.40 -6.35 14.11
C ALA A 738 -11.65 -6.10 13.24
N HIS A 739 -12.04 -4.84 13.04
CA HIS A 739 -13.14 -4.47 12.16
C HIS A 739 -12.88 -4.92 10.71
N ILE A 740 -11.65 -4.75 10.20
CA ILE A 740 -11.28 -5.31 8.88
C ILE A 740 -11.44 -6.82 8.89
N ARG A 741 -10.92 -7.52 9.91
CA ARG A 741 -11.01 -8.99 9.99
C ARG A 741 -12.43 -9.53 9.99
N GLU A 742 -13.36 -8.81 10.60
CA GLU A 742 -14.77 -9.22 10.68
C GLU A 742 -15.53 -9.01 9.37
N HIS A 743 -15.18 -8.00 8.58
CA HIS A 743 -15.90 -7.63 7.35
C HIS A 743 -15.20 -8.11 6.08
N ASP A 744 -13.86 -8.13 6.07
CA ASP A 744 -13.00 -8.56 4.98
C ASP A 744 -11.75 -9.27 5.55
N PRO A 745 -11.90 -10.52 6.05
CA PRO A 745 -10.82 -11.26 6.71
C PRO A 745 -9.59 -11.47 5.85
N VAL A 746 -9.75 -11.49 4.52
CA VAL A 746 -8.66 -11.68 3.58
C VAL A 746 -7.78 -10.45 3.48
N GLU A 747 -8.30 -9.25 3.75
CA GLU A 747 -7.53 -8.00 3.78
C GLU A 747 -6.92 -7.68 5.14
N ALA A 748 -7.19 -8.49 6.18
CA ALA A 748 -6.78 -8.18 7.54
C ALA A 748 -5.25 -8.22 7.72
N GLY A 749 -4.72 -7.20 8.38
CA GLY A 749 -3.33 -7.11 8.79
C GLY A 749 -3.13 -5.99 9.80
N VAL A 750 -1.99 -5.98 10.49
CA VAL A 750 -1.68 -4.91 11.45
C VAL A 750 -1.52 -3.58 10.71
N LEU A 751 -2.24 -2.55 11.15
CA LEU A 751 -2.11 -1.18 10.65
C LEU A 751 -0.83 -0.51 11.16
N ASP A 752 -0.34 0.48 10.42
CA ASP A 752 0.90 1.19 10.75
C ASP A 752 0.62 2.48 11.52
N MET A 753 1.42 2.72 12.58
CA MET A 753 1.26 3.83 13.52
C MET A 753 2.28 4.96 13.30
N ASN A 754 3.23 4.81 12.38
CA ASN A 754 4.32 5.78 12.19
C ASN A 754 3.83 7.17 11.75
N ARG A 755 2.61 7.26 11.21
CA ARG A 755 1.96 8.51 10.74
C ARG A 755 0.87 9.01 11.68
N TYR A 756 0.74 8.42 12.88
CA TYR A 756 -0.22 8.86 13.88
C TYR A 756 0.25 10.17 14.53
N GLU A 757 -0.55 11.23 14.41
CA GLU A 757 -0.22 12.60 14.78
C GLU A 757 -0.33 12.86 16.29
N ASN A 758 0.28 13.97 16.73
CA ASN A 758 0.19 14.49 18.10
C ASN A 758 -0.80 15.65 18.17
N LEU A 759 -2.07 15.33 17.94
CA LEU A 759 -3.19 16.27 18.09
C LEU A 759 -3.62 16.41 19.53
#